data_AF-A0A5J9T2N2-F1
#
_entry.id   AF-A0A5J9T2N2-F1
#
_cell.length_a   1.000
_cell.length_b   1.000
_cell.length_c   1.000
_cell.angle_alpha   90.00
_cell.angle_beta   90.00
_cell.angle_gamma   90.00
#
_symmetry.space_group_name_H-M   'P 1'
#
loop_
_entity.id
_entity.type
_entity.pdbx_description
1 polymer ?
#
loop_
_entity_poly.entity_id
_entity_poly.type
_entity_poly.pdbx_seq_one_letter_code
_entity_poly.pdbx_strand_id
1 'polypeptide(L)'
;MSQPDGAVANAAADPSPSAPPRPPPVEWPEDDQLTREWVAGLTATLDWCSRHLPADQLPTVLPAPLVQRLVLRAASGLHQEPNLVRIDPRPGQSVVVVGDVHGQLHDVIFLLQDAGFPSEERLFVFNGDYVDRGAWGVETFLLLLAWKLTGIKRLPTVLLPNCVFLLRGNHESKYCTSVYGFEKEVMTKFKDQGPPVYRKFLRCFEDLPLATIIAGCVYTAHGGVFRGTIVLPSKRTKKGKKGRKYKADSTVDSTAIKLGSLDELLKARRTVLDPPWEGPNLIPGDVLWSDPSLELGLSPNNERGIGLLWGPDITQQFLRTNNLKLIIRSHEGPDARDKRHDLLGMDKGYTIDHDGECGKLITLFSAPDYPQFQASEDRYNNCGAYIVLNPPDFATPIFRSFEAVKPRPAAHPFYDFEEVIDSDEELNLDAMDSSTSTVTRTVKCLRVFVVMDVAGYLDLETCHTNIGEVSSMLEPFTVPFAFEDVLIADEKLNEMCIRGKDEERISNSPSERTSSFKMMASSSIAFLIPATARPPAGAVNVTSRSPPSVRMWCDDRARSQLRLVAAAVKRRYKGTVRKEAALAELIERKVAEAMEACGEEKDEGCRVAWDEVEELSQAKADLRRRIAEAPDDPLEPFCAHNPTADDCAVVYVDD
;
A
#
# COMPACT_ATOMS: atom_id res chain seq x y z
N MET A 1 72.26 -38.07 -20.61
CA MET A 1 71.46 -37.99 -21.84
C MET A 1 70.05 -38.45 -21.49
N SER A 2 69.01 -37.84 -22.11
CA SER A 2 67.64 -38.35 -22.35
C SER A 2 66.86 -39.13 -21.27
N GLN A 3 65.57 -38.81 -21.14
CA GLN A 3 64.57 -39.63 -20.44
C GLN A 3 64.35 -41.00 -21.14
N PRO A 4 63.50 -41.88 -20.57
CA PRO A 4 62.13 -41.91 -21.10
C PRO A 4 61.01 -41.90 -20.05
N ASP A 5 59.92 -41.22 -20.41
CA ASP A 5 58.50 -41.52 -20.21
C ASP A 5 58.05 -42.26 -18.92
N GLY A 6 57.43 -41.49 -18.02
CA GLY A 6 56.55 -42.01 -16.97
C GLY A 6 55.08 -41.75 -17.32
N ALA A 7 54.26 -42.81 -17.39
CA ALA A 7 52.84 -42.68 -17.71
C ALA A 7 52.04 -42.08 -16.53
N VAL A 8 51.32 -40.99 -16.79
CA VAL A 8 50.35 -40.42 -15.84
C VAL A 8 49.02 -41.14 -15.98
N ALA A 9 48.51 -41.71 -14.90
CA ALA A 9 47.17 -42.30 -14.88
C ALA A 9 46.10 -41.19 -14.86
N ASN A 10 45.15 -41.25 -15.78
CA ASN A 10 43.98 -40.37 -15.75
C ASN A 10 43.11 -40.71 -14.54
N ALA A 11 43.20 -39.89 -13.49
CA ALA A 11 42.13 -39.79 -12.50
C ALA A 11 40.90 -39.23 -13.23
N ALA A 12 39.82 -40.01 -13.29
CA ALA A 12 38.55 -39.50 -13.78
C ALA A 12 38.06 -38.40 -12.84
N ALA A 13 37.71 -37.24 -13.39
CA ALA A 13 37.06 -36.19 -12.60
C ALA A 13 35.67 -36.68 -12.19
N ASP A 14 35.34 -36.55 -10.90
CA ASP A 14 33.97 -36.75 -10.44
C ASP A 14 33.03 -35.78 -11.18
N PRO A 15 31.83 -36.22 -11.58
CA PRO A 15 30.85 -35.32 -12.17
C PRO A 15 30.46 -34.28 -11.12
N SER A 16 30.57 -33.00 -11.48
CA SER A 16 30.06 -31.92 -10.64
C SER A 16 28.58 -32.17 -10.33
N PRO A 17 28.11 -31.93 -9.08
CA PRO A 17 26.72 -32.13 -8.74
C PRO A 17 25.84 -31.29 -9.67
N SER A 18 24.92 -31.94 -10.37
CA SER A 18 24.02 -31.28 -11.32
C SER A 18 23.24 -30.19 -10.60
N ALA A 19 23.23 -28.98 -11.16
CA ALA A 19 22.53 -27.84 -10.58
C ALA A 19 21.05 -28.20 -10.27
N PRO A 20 20.50 -27.74 -9.13
CA PRO A 20 19.13 -28.07 -8.74
C PRO A 20 18.13 -27.64 -9.83
N PRO A 21 17.10 -28.44 -10.12
CA PRO A 21 16.18 -28.18 -11.22
C PRO A 21 15.49 -26.82 -11.06
N ARG A 22 15.31 -26.10 -12.18
CA ARG A 22 14.61 -24.81 -12.19
C ARG A 22 13.17 -25.01 -11.64
N PRO A 23 12.72 -24.21 -10.67
CA PRO A 23 11.35 -24.24 -10.19
C PRO A 23 10.37 -23.87 -11.33
N PRO A 24 9.11 -24.35 -11.27
CA PRO A 24 8.06 -23.86 -12.16
C PRO A 24 7.80 -22.36 -11.91
N PRO A 25 7.15 -21.66 -12.85
CA PRO A 25 6.62 -20.32 -12.59
C PRO A 25 5.72 -20.33 -11.35
N VAL A 26 5.84 -19.30 -10.51
CA VAL A 26 4.99 -19.13 -9.33
C VAL A 26 3.58 -18.76 -9.80
N GLU A 27 2.61 -19.61 -9.46
CA GLU A 27 1.21 -19.38 -9.77
C GLU A 27 0.46 -18.77 -8.56
N TRP A 28 -0.58 -18.00 -8.86
CA TRP A 28 -1.47 -17.45 -7.83
C TRP A 28 -2.50 -18.52 -7.44
N PRO A 29 -2.78 -18.75 -6.14
CA PRO A 29 -3.67 -19.83 -5.71
C PRO A 29 -5.12 -19.61 -6.16
N GLU A 30 -5.79 -20.70 -6.55
CA GLU A 30 -7.14 -20.69 -7.14
C GLU A 30 -8.21 -20.09 -6.21
N ASP A 31 -8.03 -20.19 -4.89
CA ASP A 31 -8.94 -19.70 -3.85
C ASP A 31 -8.65 -18.24 -3.40
N ASP A 32 -7.68 -17.58 -4.02
CA ASP A 32 -7.17 -16.25 -3.66
C ASP A 32 -6.57 -16.16 -2.23
N GLN A 33 -6.22 -17.29 -1.59
CA GLN A 33 -5.61 -17.34 -0.25
C GLN A 33 -4.10 -17.66 -0.32
N LEU A 34 -3.25 -16.70 0.06
CA LEU A 34 -1.82 -16.98 0.25
C LEU A 34 -1.62 -17.67 1.61
N THR A 35 -1.42 -19.00 1.61
CA THR A 35 -1.18 -19.79 2.84
C THR A 35 0.29 -19.76 3.25
N ARG A 36 0.60 -20.24 4.47
CA ARG A 36 2.00 -20.33 4.97
C ARG A 36 2.84 -21.26 4.08
N GLU A 37 2.22 -22.29 3.51
CA GLU A 37 2.81 -23.25 2.58
C GLU A 37 3.09 -22.60 1.22
N TRP A 38 2.18 -21.76 0.72
CA TRP A 38 2.43 -20.96 -0.50
C TRP A 38 3.59 -19.99 -0.28
N VAL A 39 3.65 -19.28 0.86
CA VAL A 39 4.77 -18.38 1.16
C VAL A 39 6.08 -19.14 1.36
N ALA A 40 6.07 -20.34 1.93
CA ALA A 40 7.26 -21.20 1.98
C ALA A 40 7.73 -21.63 0.56
N GLY A 41 6.80 -21.97 -0.33
CA GLY A 41 7.09 -22.25 -1.75
C GLY A 41 7.68 -21.05 -2.49
N LEU A 42 7.12 -19.86 -2.28
CA LEU A 42 7.68 -18.60 -2.76
C LEU A 42 9.10 -18.39 -2.21
N THR A 43 9.31 -18.55 -0.89
CA THR A 43 10.60 -18.36 -0.23
C THR A 43 11.70 -19.23 -0.87
N ALA A 44 11.43 -20.53 -1.05
CA ALA A 44 12.35 -21.45 -1.70
C ALA A 44 12.61 -21.10 -3.18
N THR A 45 11.60 -20.57 -3.86
CA THR A 45 11.71 -20.14 -5.26
C THR A 45 12.57 -18.87 -5.40
N LEU A 46 12.41 -17.90 -4.49
CA LEU A 46 13.22 -16.67 -4.46
C LEU A 46 14.69 -16.98 -4.13
N ASP A 47 14.95 -17.83 -3.13
CA ASP A 47 16.30 -18.30 -2.81
C ASP A 47 16.93 -19.04 -4.01
N TRP A 48 16.21 -19.93 -4.69
CA TRP A 48 16.70 -20.59 -5.90
C TRP A 48 17.04 -19.58 -7.00
N CYS A 49 16.14 -18.62 -7.28
CA CYS A 49 16.35 -17.61 -8.32
C CYS A 49 17.58 -16.76 -8.04
N SER A 50 17.72 -16.24 -6.81
CA SER A 50 18.85 -15.41 -6.39
C SER A 50 20.23 -16.09 -6.51
N ARG A 51 20.27 -17.43 -6.59
CA ARG A 51 21.49 -18.25 -6.70
C ARG A 51 21.79 -18.76 -8.11
N HIS A 52 20.77 -18.95 -8.95
CA HIS A 52 20.89 -19.70 -10.21
C HIS A 52 20.34 -18.98 -11.46
N LEU A 53 19.66 -17.84 -11.29
CA LEU A 53 18.94 -17.15 -12.36
C LEU A 53 19.51 -15.73 -12.54
N PRO A 54 19.96 -15.35 -13.75
CA PRO A 54 20.27 -13.96 -14.06
C PRO A 54 19.05 -13.07 -13.76
N ALA A 55 19.28 -11.89 -13.20
CA ALA A 55 18.22 -10.96 -12.78
C ALA A 55 17.21 -10.69 -13.92
N ASP A 56 17.72 -10.54 -15.15
CA ASP A 56 16.98 -10.27 -16.38
C ASP A 56 16.09 -11.45 -16.85
N GLN A 57 16.19 -12.62 -16.21
CA GLN A 57 15.36 -13.81 -16.42
C GLN A 57 14.36 -14.06 -15.28
N LEU A 58 14.34 -13.26 -14.20
CA LEU A 58 13.37 -13.41 -13.11
C LEU A 58 11.89 -13.55 -13.57
N PRO A 59 11.41 -12.85 -14.62
CA PRO A 59 10.05 -12.99 -15.13
C PRO A 59 9.70 -14.39 -15.68
N THR A 60 10.70 -15.25 -15.92
CA THR A 60 10.47 -16.66 -16.30
C THR A 60 10.03 -17.54 -15.12
N VAL A 61 10.16 -17.04 -13.88
CA VAL A 61 9.74 -17.72 -12.65
C VAL A 61 8.76 -16.88 -11.83
N LEU A 62 8.88 -15.55 -11.82
CA LEU A 62 7.91 -14.61 -11.25
C LEU A 62 7.36 -13.66 -12.32
N PRO A 63 6.32 -14.06 -13.07
CA PRO A 63 5.76 -13.23 -14.14
C PRO A 63 5.29 -11.86 -13.65
N ALA A 64 5.51 -10.80 -14.45
CA ALA A 64 5.10 -9.44 -14.10
C ALA A 64 3.61 -9.30 -13.66
N PRO A 65 2.63 -10.03 -14.23
CA PRO A 65 1.24 -9.99 -13.75
C PRO A 65 1.06 -10.54 -12.32
N LEU A 66 1.82 -11.57 -11.92
CA LEU A 66 1.82 -12.11 -10.55
C LEU A 66 2.34 -11.04 -9.58
N VAL A 67 3.49 -10.45 -9.91
CA VAL A 67 4.14 -9.39 -9.12
C VAL A 67 3.20 -8.20 -8.93
N GLN A 68 2.59 -7.70 -10.02
CA GLN A 68 1.62 -6.61 -9.94
C GLN A 68 0.38 -6.98 -9.12
N ARG A 69 -0.13 -8.22 -9.22
CA ARG A 69 -1.28 -8.69 -8.42
C ARG A 69 -0.94 -8.75 -6.93
N LEU A 70 0.23 -9.27 -6.56
CA LEU A 70 0.70 -9.36 -5.17
C LEU A 70 0.83 -7.97 -4.54
N VAL A 71 1.56 -7.07 -5.21
CA VAL A 71 1.79 -5.70 -4.75
C VAL A 71 0.47 -4.93 -4.61
N LEU A 72 -0.41 -4.97 -5.61
CA LEU A 72 -1.72 -4.30 -5.54
C LEU A 72 -2.64 -4.88 -4.46
N ARG A 73 -2.62 -6.20 -4.25
CA ARG A 73 -3.43 -6.86 -3.22
C ARG A 73 -2.97 -6.46 -1.81
N ALA A 74 -1.67 -6.30 -1.60
CA ALA A 74 -1.08 -5.87 -0.34
C ALA A 74 -1.28 -4.36 -0.09
N ALA A 75 -1.04 -3.50 -1.09
CA ALA A 75 -1.33 -2.06 -1.05
C ALA A 75 -2.79 -1.79 -0.62
N SER A 76 -3.75 -2.48 -1.26
CA SER A 76 -5.18 -2.41 -0.91
C SER A 76 -5.51 -2.81 0.54
N GLY A 77 -4.62 -3.53 1.24
CA GLY A 77 -4.73 -3.81 2.67
C GLY A 77 -4.05 -2.75 3.53
N LEU A 78 -2.82 -2.36 3.17
CA LEU A 78 -2.05 -1.31 3.84
C LEU A 78 -2.79 0.03 3.86
N HIS A 79 -3.47 0.40 2.77
CA HIS A 79 -4.32 1.60 2.67
C HIS A 79 -5.41 1.68 3.76
N GLN A 80 -5.89 0.54 4.25
CA GLN A 80 -6.93 0.46 5.27
C GLN A 80 -6.37 0.57 6.70
N GLU A 81 -5.05 0.43 6.88
CA GLU A 81 -4.40 0.57 8.18
C GLU A 81 -4.16 2.06 8.51
N PRO A 82 -4.30 2.48 9.79
CA PRO A 82 -4.05 3.85 10.20
C PRO A 82 -2.54 4.17 10.19
N ASN A 83 -2.18 5.46 10.18
CA ASN A 83 -0.76 5.87 10.21
C ASN A 83 -0.01 5.33 11.43
N LEU A 84 -0.70 5.19 12.56
CA LEU A 84 -0.21 4.64 13.82
C LEU A 84 -1.02 3.39 14.14
N VAL A 85 -0.47 2.22 13.81
CA VAL A 85 -1.14 0.93 14.02
C VAL A 85 -1.05 0.52 15.49
N ARG A 86 -2.15 0.11 16.11
CA ARG A 86 -2.12 -0.49 17.45
C ARG A 86 -2.05 -2.01 17.35
N ILE A 87 -1.09 -2.58 18.06
CA ILE A 87 -0.84 -4.01 18.15
C ILE A 87 -1.00 -4.38 19.62
N ASP A 88 -2.10 -5.05 19.95
CA ASP A 88 -2.44 -5.46 21.32
C ASP A 88 -2.31 -6.99 21.44
N PRO A 89 -1.15 -7.53 21.85
CA PRO A 89 -0.90 -8.97 21.82
C PRO A 89 -1.74 -9.70 22.87
N ARG A 90 -2.31 -10.84 22.49
CA ARG A 90 -3.03 -11.76 23.37
C ARG A 90 -2.05 -12.42 24.36
N PRO A 91 -2.52 -12.93 25.51
CA PRO A 91 -1.68 -13.70 26.42
C PRO A 91 -0.94 -14.84 25.71
N GLY A 92 0.38 -14.87 25.81
CA GLY A 92 1.25 -15.85 25.14
C GLY A 92 1.72 -15.44 23.74
N GLN A 93 1.21 -14.37 23.14
CA GLN A 93 1.77 -13.82 21.89
C GLN A 93 3.06 -13.04 22.14
N SER A 94 4.08 -13.37 21.36
CA SER A 94 5.32 -12.60 21.25
C SER A 94 5.27 -11.65 20.05
N VAL A 95 6.04 -10.56 20.10
CA VAL A 95 6.21 -9.64 18.97
C VAL A 95 7.68 -9.54 18.62
N VAL A 96 8.01 -9.86 17.37
CA VAL A 96 9.34 -9.66 16.78
C VAL A 96 9.36 -8.28 16.11
N VAL A 97 10.31 -7.43 16.48
CA VAL A 97 10.58 -6.17 15.79
C VAL A 97 11.86 -6.33 14.97
N VAL A 98 11.81 -5.90 13.71
CA VAL A 98 12.87 -6.00 12.70
C VAL A 98 13.12 -4.61 12.15
N GLY A 99 14.39 -4.22 12.04
CA GLY A 99 14.82 -2.98 11.42
C GLY A 99 15.06 -3.13 9.92
N ASP A 100 15.96 -2.31 9.39
CA ASP A 100 16.24 -2.19 7.96
C ASP A 100 16.87 -3.47 7.41
N VAL A 101 16.52 -3.83 6.17
CA VAL A 101 16.98 -5.08 5.54
C VAL A 101 17.56 -4.89 4.13
N HIS A 102 17.35 -3.73 3.49
CA HIS A 102 18.03 -3.26 2.29
C HIS A 102 18.30 -4.35 1.23
N GLY A 103 17.24 -5.04 0.78
CA GLY A 103 17.33 -6.08 -0.25
C GLY A 103 18.20 -7.30 0.07
N GLN A 104 18.64 -7.51 1.32
CA GLN A 104 19.46 -8.66 1.73
C GLN A 104 18.60 -9.93 1.97
N LEU A 105 17.96 -10.42 0.90
CA LEU A 105 17.00 -11.55 0.91
C LEU A 105 17.43 -12.74 1.79
N HIS A 106 18.67 -13.21 1.67
CA HIS A 106 19.15 -14.40 2.40
C HIS A 106 19.21 -14.20 3.90
N ASP A 107 19.58 -12.99 4.33
CA ASP A 107 19.66 -12.59 5.73
C ASP A 107 18.24 -12.46 6.32
N VAL A 108 17.26 -11.99 5.52
CA VAL A 108 15.82 -11.97 5.89
C VAL A 108 15.23 -13.38 5.98
N ILE A 109 15.58 -14.28 5.04
CA ILE A 109 15.17 -15.69 5.09
C ILE A 109 15.73 -16.38 6.34
N PHE A 110 16.99 -16.12 6.69
CA PHE A 110 17.59 -16.59 7.94
C PHE A 110 16.87 -16.03 9.17
N LEU A 111 16.66 -14.71 9.23
CA LEU A 111 15.96 -14.04 10.34
C LEU A 111 14.57 -14.66 10.58
N LEU A 112 13.79 -14.88 9.52
CA LEU A 112 12.46 -15.51 9.61
C LEU A 112 12.51 -16.96 10.11
N GLN A 113 13.62 -17.67 9.90
CA GLN A 113 13.84 -19.04 10.41
C GLN A 113 14.28 -19.03 11.88
N ASP A 114 15.27 -18.20 12.23
CA ASP A 114 15.84 -18.10 13.60
C ASP A 114 14.85 -17.49 14.60
N ALA A 115 14.18 -16.41 14.22
CA ALA A 115 13.08 -15.84 15.01
C ALA A 115 11.84 -16.75 15.02
N GLY A 116 11.73 -17.69 14.07
CA GLY A 116 10.56 -18.52 13.81
C GLY A 116 9.48 -17.77 13.03
N PHE A 117 8.91 -18.41 12.00
CA PHE A 117 7.98 -17.78 11.06
C PHE A 117 6.71 -17.19 11.71
N PRO A 118 6.09 -16.15 11.12
CA PRO A 118 4.82 -15.58 11.57
C PRO A 118 3.75 -16.64 11.85
N SER A 119 3.07 -16.49 13.00
CA SER A 119 2.03 -17.42 13.47
C SER A 119 1.07 -16.73 14.47
N GLU A 120 0.03 -17.45 14.93
CA GLU A 120 -0.90 -16.93 15.94
C GLU A 120 -0.25 -16.66 17.31
N GLU A 121 0.98 -17.11 17.54
CA GLU A 121 1.80 -16.92 18.74
C GLU A 121 2.93 -15.89 18.53
N ARG A 122 3.18 -15.48 17.28
CA ARG A 122 4.34 -14.66 16.90
C ARG A 122 3.99 -13.65 15.82
N LEU A 123 3.80 -12.41 16.27
CA LEU A 123 3.57 -11.25 15.43
C LEU A 123 4.93 -10.66 14.99
N PHE A 124 4.99 -10.06 13.81
CA PHE A 124 6.16 -9.35 13.30
C PHE A 124 5.83 -7.88 12.99
N VAL A 125 6.75 -6.98 13.34
CA VAL A 125 6.75 -5.56 12.96
C VAL A 125 8.07 -5.29 12.25
N PHE A 126 8.02 -5.05 10.94
CA PHE A 126 9.18 -4.56 10.19
C PHE A 126 9.11 -3.03 10.11
N ASN A 127 10.25 -2.38 10.36
CA ASN A 127 10.34 -0.95 10.63
C ASN A 127 10.85 -0.14 9.42
N GLY A 128 10.50 -0.56 8.20
CA GLY A 128 10.90 0.08 6.93
C GLY A 128 12.08 -0.57 6.23
N ASP A 129 12.50 0.07 5.13
CA ASP A 129 13.75 -0.15 4.38
C ASP A 129 13.96 -1.59 3.91
N TYR A 130 13.05 -2.00 3.05
CA TYR A 130 13.01 -3.32 2.40
C TYR A 130 13.89 -3.40 1.15
N VAL A 131 14.16 -2.24 0.54
CA VAL A 131 14.72 -2.09 -0.81
C VAL A 131 16.02 -1.29 -0.81
N ASP A 132 16.61 -1.11 -2.00
CA ASP A 132 17.89 -0.44 -2.24
C ASP A 132 19.11 -1.08 -1.55
N ARG A 133 20.31 -0.62 -1.94
CA ARG A 133 21.65 -1.05 -1.48
C ARG A 133 21.99 -2.54 -1.75
N GLY A 134 21.11 -3.48 -1.43
CA GLY A 134 21.22 -4.89 -1.81
C GLY A 134 20.73 -5.19 -3.23
N ALA A 135 20.97 -6.43 -3.68
CA ALA A 135 20.62 -6.87 -5.05
C ALA A 135 19.23 -7.52 -5.19
N TRP A 136 18.49 -7.68 -4.09
CA TRP A 136 17.24 -8.43 -4.05
C TRP A 136 16.12 -7.69 -3.30
N GLY A 137 15.99 -6.37 -3.53
CA GLY A 137 14.89 -5.56 -2.97
C GLY A 137 13.52 -6.04 -3.45
N VAL A 138 13.41 -6.44 -4.72
CA VAL A 138 12.17 -7.00 -5.31
C VAL A 138 11.77 -8.28 -4.59
N GLU A 139 12.69 -9.23 -4.45
CA GLU A 139 12.42 -10.52 -3.83
C GLU A 139 12.14 -10.37 -2.33
N THR A 140 12.90 -9.49 -1.64
CA THR A 140 12.73 -9.21 -0.21
C THR A 140 11.36 -8.59 0.07
N PHE A 141 10.99 -7.52 -0.63
CA PHE A 141 9.71 -6.87 -0.40
C PHE A 141 8.53 -7.76 -0.83
N LEU A 142 8.63 -8.52 -1.92
CA LEU A 142 7.58 -9.48 -2.32
C LEU A 142 7.37 -10.59 -1.28
N LEU A 143 8.45 -11.10 -0.65
CA LEU A 143 8.35 -12.07 0.44
C LEU A 143 7.61 -11.49 1.66
N LEU A 144 7.91 -10.24 2.03
CA LEU A 144 7.28 -9.56 3.17
C LEU A 144 5.81 -9.20 2.88
N LEU A 145 5.49 -8.76 1.66
CA LEU A 145 4.10 -8.53 1.21
C LEU A 145 3.30 -9.84 1.14
N ALA A 146 3.93 -10.96 0.79
CA ALA A 146 3.29 -12.27 0.83
C ALA A 146 2.96 -12.69 2.27
N TRP A 147 3.89 -12.53 3.21
CA TRP A 147 3.65 -12.75 4.65
C TRP A 147 2.59 -11.81 5.23
N LYS A 148 2.55 -10.54 4.82
CA LYS A 148 1.48 -9.58 5.15
C LYS A 148 0.11 -10.07 4.68
N LEU A 149 0.04 -10.68 3.50
CA LEU A 149 -1.20 -11.17 2.91
C LEU A 149 -1.76 -12.44 3.58
N THR A 150 -0.94 -13.28 4.24
CA THR A 150 -1.47 -14.45 4.98
C THR A 150 -2.39 -14.05 6.15
N GLY A 151 -2.33 -12.80 6.59
CA GLY A 151 -3.18 -12.23 7.64
C GLY A 151 -4.40 -11.45 7.15
N ILE A 152 -4.57 -11.27 5.83
CA ILE A 152 -5.58 -10.35 5.26
C ILE A 152 -6.85 -11.11 4.85
N LYS A 153 -7.87 -11.02 5.72
CA LYS A 153 -9.13 -11.76 5.69
C LYS A 153 -9.96 -11.60 4.40
N ARG A 154 -10.73 -12.64 4.05
CA ARG A 154 -11.92 -12.53 3.18
C ARG A 154 -13.17 -13.33 3.60
N LEU A 155 -13.07 -14.34 4.46
CA LEU A 155 -14.22 -15.13 4.93
C LEU A 155 -14.63 -14.81 6.38
N PRO A 156 -15.94 -14.84 6.72
CA PRO A 156 -16.45 -14.41 8.02
C PRO A 156 -16.32 -15.45 9.16
N THR A 157 -15.89 -16.67 8.86
CA THR A 157 -16.02 -17.85 9.75
C THR A 157 -14.73 -18.38 10.36
N VAL A 158 -13.55 -17.90 9.95
CA VAL A 158 -12.26 -18.27 10.56
C VAL A 158 -11.44 -17.00 10.83
N LEU A 159 -11.06 -16.78 12.09
CA LEU A 159 -10.45 -15.54 12.57
C LEU A 159 -8.93 -15.65 12.73
N LEU A 160 -8.20 -15.87 11.63
CA LEU A 160 -6.77 -15.60 11.66
C LEU A 160 -6.52 -14.10 11.90
N PRO A 161 -5.67 -13.72 12.87
CA PRO A 161 -5.28 -12.33 13.08
C PRO A 161 -4.26 -11.90 12.02
N ASN A 162 -4.12 -10.59 11.78
CA ASN A 162 -2.95 -10.13 11.04
C ASN A 162 -1.71 -10.36 11.91
N CYS A 163 -0.74 -11.11 11.38
CA CYS A 163 0.49 -11.49 12.08
C CYS A 163 1.71 -10.68 11.61
N VAL A 164 1.58 -9.85 10.57
CA VAL A 164 2.70 -9.06 10.03
C VAL A 164 2.30 -7.61 9.79
N PHE A 165 3.10 -6.70 10.30
CA PHE A 165 2.97 -5.26 10.17
C PHE A 165 4.23 -4.76 9.47
N LEU A 166 4.02 -3.99 8.40
CA LEU A 166 5.09 -3.39 7.59
C LEU A 166 4.91 -1.88 7.74
N LEU A 167 5.92 -1.20 8.28
CA LEU A 167 5.98 0.25 8.29
C LEU A 167 6.69 0.76 7.05
N ARG A 168 6.60 2.07 6.81
CA ARG A 168 7.38 2.77 5.79
C ARG A 168 8.74 3.16 6.39
N GLY A 169 9.81 2.93 5.65
CA GLY A 169 11.13 3.54 5.85
C GLY A 169 11.38 4.71 4.91
N ASN A 170 12.57 5.30 4.94
CA ASN A 170 12.89 6.40 4.02
C ASN A 170 13.14 5.88 2.59
N HIS A 171 13.63 4.65 2.45
CA HIS A 171 13.86 4.02 1.15
C HIS A 171 12.58 3.64 0.41
N GLU A 172 11.43 3.53 1.09
CA GLU A 172 10.13 3.43 0.42
C GLU A 172 9.65 4.80 -0.08
N SER A 173 10.45 5.45 -0.94
CA SER A 173 10.20 6.73 -1.62
C SER A 173 10.71 6.67 -3.06
N LYS A 174 10.24 7.55 -3.95
CA LYS A 174 10.68 7.56 -5.35
C LYS A 174 12.11 8.11 -5.46
N TYR A 175 12.46 9.13 -4.68
CA TYR A 175 13.81 9.67 -4.61
C TYR A 175 14.83 8.57 -4.28
N CYS A 176 14.68 7.89 -3.14
CA CYS A 176 15.65 6.90 -2.70
C CYS A 176 15.77 5.75 -3.71
N THR A 177 14.66 5.19 -4.18
CA THR A 177 14.72 4.07 -5.14
C THR A 177 15.29 4.43 -6.50
N SER A 178 15.27 5.71 -6.89
CA SER A 178 15.93 6.18 -8.12
C SER A 178 17.44 6.34 -7.96
N VAL A 179 17.92 6.66 -6.74
CA VAL A 179 19.36 6.88 -6.43
C VAL A 179 20.05 5.58 -6.03
N TYR A 180 19.48 4.82 -5.09
CA TYR A 180 20.12 3.70 -4.41
C TYR A 180 19.76 2.32 -4.99
N GLY A 181 19.04 2.31 -6.12
CA GLY A 181 19.11 1.27 -7.15
C GLY A 181 17.85 0.46 -7.43
N PHE A 182 16.83 0.47 -6.58
CA PHE A 182 15.63 -0.37 -6.74
C PHE A 182 14.83 -0.05 -8.01
N GLU A 183 14.83 1.19 -8.50
CA GLU A 183 14.25 1.50 -9.81
C GLU A 183 14.98 0.73 -10.92
N LYS A 184 16.31 0.83 -10.98
CA LYS A 184 17.16 0.13 -11.95
C LYS A 184 17.10 -1.40 -11.76
N GLU A 185 16.92 -1.88 -10.54
CA GLU A 185 16.65 -3.29 -10.22
C GLU A 185 15.37 -3.76 -10.93
N VAL A 186 14.25 -3.05 -10.73
CA VAL A 186 12.96 -3.37 -11.36
C VAL A 186 13.03 -3.25 -12.89
N MET A 187 13.67 -2.20 -13.42
CA MET A 187 13.85 -2.07 -14.88
C MET A 187 14.71 -3.20 -15.46
N THR A 188 15.77 -3.64 -14.77
CA THR A 188 16.64 -4.73 -15.24
C THR A 188 15.94 -6.08 -15.15
N LYS A 189 15.23 -6.34 -14.04
CA LYS A 189 14.52 -7.62 -13.81
C LYS A 189 13.34 -7.80 -14.75
N PHE A 190 12.54 -6.75 -15.00
CA PHE A 190 11.29 -6.85 -15.77
C PHE A 190 11.32 -6.24 -17.19
N LYS A 191 12.41 -5.57 -17.60
CA LYS A 191 12.61 -5.01 -18.95
C LYS A 191 11.45 -4.11 -19.37
N ASP A 192 10.77 -4.41 -20.48
CA ASP A 192 9.62 -3.65 -20.99
C ASP A 192 8.44 -3.61 -20.00
N GLN A 193 8.38 -4.56 -19.05
CA GLN A 193 7.40 -4.59 -17.95
C GLN A 193 7.91 -3.90 -16.67
N GLY A 194 9.15 -3.39 -16.65
CA GLY A 194 9.74 -2.65 -15.53
C GLY A 194 8.93 -1.41 -15.15
N PRO A 195 8.67 -0.46 -16.07
CA PRO A 195 7.92 0.76 -15.74
C PRO A 195 6.54 0.52 -15.12
N PRO A 196 5.65 -0.36 -15.65
CA PRO A 196 4.36 -0.62 -15.01
C PRO A 196 4.49 -1.38 -13.68
N VAL A 197 5.52 -2.22 -13.48
CA VAL A 197 5.79 -2.90 -12.19
C VAL A 197 6.28 -1.91 -11.13
N TYR A 198 7.26 -1.06 -11.45
CA TYR A 198 7.80 -0.04 -10.54
C TYR A 198 6.70 0.93 -10.06
N ARG A 199 5.82 1.38 -10.96
CA ARG A 199 4.63 2.18 -10.62
C ARG A 199 3.66 1.48 -9.65
N LYS A 200 3.67 0.14 -9.53
CA LYS A 200 2.89 -0.56 -8.48
C LYS A 200 3.62 -0.54 -7.13
N PHE A 201 4.94 -0.74 -7.12
CA PHE A 201 5.73 -0.64 -5.89
C PHE A 201 5.63 0.77 -5.28
N LEU A 202 5.83 1.83 -6.07
CA LEU A 202 5.67 3.22 -5.63
C LEU A 202 4.30 3.49 -4.98
N ARG A 203 3.20 3.05 -5.60
CA ARG A 203 1.85 3.18 -5.01
C ARG A 203 1.67 2.35 -3.74
N CYS A 204 2.34 1.21 -3.62
CA CYS A 204 2.31 0.41 -2.39
C CYS A 204 3.10 1.07 -1.25
N PHE A 205 4.16 1.81 -1.57
CA PHE A 205 4.94 2.58 -0.60
C PHE A 205 4.12 3.75 0.00
N GLU A 206 3.32 4.46 -0.81
CA GLU A 206 2.40 5.50 -0.32
C GLU A 206 1.42 5.00 0.75
N ASP A 207 1.03 3.72 0.67
CA ASP A 207 0.04 3.10 1.53
C ASP A 207 0.62 2.54 2.85
N LEU A 208 1.95 2.36 2.97
CA LEU A 208 2.59 1.82 4.19
C LEU A 208 2.34 2.74 5.42
N PRO A 209 1.86 2.21 6.57
CA PRO A 209 1.79 2.95 7.83
C PRO A 209 3.13 3.54 8.29
N LEU A 210 3.08 4.59 9.10
CA LEU A 210 4.27 5.33 9.55
C LEU A 210 4.84 4.83 10.87
N ALA A 211 4.00 4.26 11.75
CA ALA A 211 4.41 3.84 13.09
C ALA A 211 3.50 2.75 13.69
N THR A 212 3.96 2.10 14.77
CA THR A 212 3.09 1.27 15.65
C THR A 212 3.11 1.72 17.11
N ILE A 213 2.08 1.32 17.86
CA ILE A 213 2.14 1.14 19.31
C ILE A 213 1.92 -0.35 19.62
N ILE A 214 2.92 -1.00 20.21
CA ILE A 214 2.86 -2.41 20.66
C ILE A 214 2.54 -2.45 22.16
N ALA A 215 1.57 -3.28 22.53
CA ALA A 215 1.14 -3.56 23.92
C ALA A 215 0.86 -2.30 24.76
N GLY A 216 0.45 -1.20 24.11
CA GLY A 216 0.23 0.11 24.74
C GLY A 216 1.46 0.79 25.33
N CYS A 217 2.67 0.26 25.16
CA CYS A 217 3.88 0.72 25.87
C CYS A 217 5.14 0.88 25.02
N VAL A 218 5.20 0.33 23.81
CA VAL A 218 6.34 0.47 22.89
C VAL A 218 5.89 1.21 21.63
N TYR A 219 6.60 2.26 21.24
CA TYR A 219 6.41 2.93 19.94
C TYR A 219 7.49 2.47 18.96
N THR A 220 7.09 2.17 17.72
CA THR A 220 8.04 1.88 16.63
C THR A 220 7.80 2.84 15.48
N ALA A 221 8.87 3.36 14.90
CA ALA A 221 8.89 4.18 13.69
C ALA A 221 10.31 4.09 13.09
N HIS A 222 10.45 4.23 11.77
CA HIS A 222 11.74 4.10 11.10
C HIS A 222 12.75 5.21 11.52
N GLY A 223 12.37 6.46 11.28
CA GLY A 223 13.02 7.67 11.79
C GLY A 223 12.85 7.77 13.31
N GLY A 224 11.73 8.31 13.77
CA GLY A 224 11.42 8.30 15.21
C GLY A 224 10.38 9.33 15.63
N VAL A 225 10.84 10.39 16.31
CA VAL A 225 9.97 11.49 16.76
C VAL A 225 9.72 12.49 15.63
N PHE A 226 8.76 13.40 15.84
CA PHE A 226 8.29 14.32 14.81
C PHE A 226 7.84 15.66 15.38
N ARG A 227 7.81 16.71 14.57
CA ARG A 227 7.36 18.05 14.98
C ARG A 227 5.84 18.17 14.94
N GLY A 228 5.30 18.95 15.87
CA GLY A 228 3.90 19.36 15.87
C GLY A 228 3.59 20.27 14.68
N THR A 229 2.34 20.25 14.24
CA THR A 229 1.87 21.01 13.09
C THR A 229 2.00 22.53 13.32
N ILE A 230 2.65 23.23 12.38
CA ILE A 230 2.84 24.69 12.48
C ILE A 230 1.52 25.39 12.17
N VAL A 231 0.73 25.68 13.21
CA VAL A 231 -0.52 26.44 13.11
C VAL A 231 -0.22 27.92 12.80
N LEU A 232 0.10 28.22 11.55
CA LEU A 232 0.25 29.59 11.06
C LEU A 232 -1.04 30.38 11.32
N PRO A 233 -0.98 31.53 12.01
CA PRO A 233 -2.18 32.31 12.32
C PRO A 233 -2.92 32.77 11.06
N SER A 234 -4.08 32.17 10.80
CA SER A 234 -4.93 32.50 9.66
C SER A 234 -5.19 34.00 9.58
N LYS A 235 -4.68 34.65 8.51
CA LYS A 235 -4.86 36.07 8.22
C LYS A 235 -6.30 36.37 7.81
N ARG A 236 -7.26 36.25 8.75
CA ARG A 236 -8.66 36.63 8.54
C ARG A 236 -8.73 38.11 8.19
N THR A 237 -8.98 38.40 6.92
CA THR A 237 -9.07 39.74 6.32
C THR A 237 -10.31 40.50 6.82
N LYS A 238 -10.32 40.88 8.10
CA LYS A 238 -11.35 41.71 8.72
C LYS A 238 -11.32 43.13 8.13
N LYS A 239 -12.07 43.29 7.04
CA LYS A 239 -12.30 44.56 6.33
C LYS A 239 -12.97 45.56 7.28
N GLY A 240 -12.19 46.54 7.76
CA GLY A 240 -12.69 47.77 8.37
C GLY A 240 -12.79 47.82 9.91
N LYS A 241 -11.79 48.47 10.52
CA LYS A 241 -11.97 49.76 11.24
C LYS A 241 -10.60 50.36 11.60
N LYS A 242 -10.42 51.68 11.41
CA LYS A 242 -9.19 52.38 11.80
C LYS A 242 -9.14 52.58 13.32
N GLY A 243 -7.94 52.45 13.91
CA GLY A 243 -7.59 53.20 15.11
C GLY A 243 -7.60 52.49 16.46
N ARG A 244 -6.60 51.64 16.73
CA ARG A 244 -5.85 51.67 18.01
C ARG A 244 -4.47 51.04 17.82
N LYS A 245 -3.39 51.72 18.25
CA LYS A 245 -2.06 51.10 18.34
C LYS A 245 -2.06 50.15 19.55
N TYR A 246 -2.13 48.85 19.30
CA TYR A 246 -1.62 47.87 20.26
C TYR A 246 -0.13 47.71 19.96
N LYS A 247 0.73 47.87 20.98
CA LYS A 247 2.05 47.22 20.93
C LYS A 247 1.76 45.73 21.12
N ALA A 248 2.14 44.89 20.14
CA ALA A 248 2.29 43.48 20.42
C ALA A 248 3.50 43.33 21.35
N ASP A 249 3.35 42.57 22.42
CA ASP A 249 4.49 42.20 23.26
C ASP A 249 5.23 41.07 22.54
N SER A 250 6.49 41.31 22.17
CA SER A 250 7.22 40.48 21.20
C SER A 250 7.99 39.36 21.89
N THR A 251 7.27 38.55 22.68
CA THR A 251 7.82 37.56 23.61
C THR A 251 7.29 36.13 23.40
N VAL A 252 6.49 35.91 22.35
CA VAL A 252 6.23 34.56 21.82
C VAL A 252 7.26 34.29 20.73
N ASP A 253 8.29 33.53 21.07
CA ASP A 253 9.25 33.00 20.10
C ASP A 253 8.53 32.07 19.12
N SER A 254 8.62 32.40 17.84
CA SER A 254 8.02 31.64 16.74
C SER A 254 9.01 30.69 16.05
N THR A 255 10.21 30.51 16.60
CA THR A 255 11.28 29.68 16.00
C THR A 255 11.50 28.34 16.72
N ALA A 256 11.08 28.21 17.99
CA ALA A 256 11.19 26.97 18.75
C ALA A 256 10.32 25.84 18.17
N ILE A 257 11.00 24.83 17.58
CA ILE A 257 10.38 23.56 17.15
C ILE A 257 9.78 22.85 18.36
N LYS A 258 8.63 22.19 18.18
CA LYS A 258 7.93 21.47 19.24
C LYS A 258 7.65 20.04 18.85
N LEU A 259 7.83 19.13 19.79
CA LEU A 259 7.46 17.72 19.69
C LEU A 259 5.96 17.58 19.39
N GLY A 260 5.62 16.78 18.39
CA GLY A 260 4.25 16.50 17.96
C GLY A 260 3.54 15.48 18.83
N SER A 261 2.21 15.45 18.71
CA SER A 261 1.36 14.48 19.41
C SER A 261 1.02 13.27 18.54
N LEU A 262 0.81 12.10 19.16
CA LEU A 262 0.31 10.90 18.45
C LEU A 262 -1.04 11.16 17.75
N ASP A 263 -1.80 12.12 18.28
CA ASP A 263 -3.05 12.59 17.71
C ASP A 263 -2.86 13.36 16.38
N GLU A 264 -1.71 14.01 16.16
CA GLU A 264 -1.34 14.62 14.88
C GLU A 264 -0.78 13.59 13.91
N LEU A 265 0.03 12.63 14.39
CA LEU A 265 0.51 11.50 13.59
C LEU A 265 -0.64 10.68 12.99
N LEU A 266 -1.68 10.41 13.79
CA LEU A 266 -2.93 9.78 13.33
C LEU A 266 -3.69 10.57 12.24
N LYS A 267 -3.39 11.87 12.06
CA LYS A 267 -4.05 12.76 11.10
C LYS A 267 -3.13 13.21 9.94
N ALA A 268 -1.84 12.85 9.96
CA ALA A 268 -0.87 13.20 8.92
C ALA A 268 -1.25 12.60 7.55
N ARG A 269 -0.89 13.27 6.44
CA ARG A 269 -1.12 12.70 5.11
C ARG A 269 0.11 11.89 4.68
N ARG A 270 0.08 10.58 4.93
CA ARG A 270 1.17 9.65 4.53
C ARG A 270 1.20 9.32 3.04
N THR A 271 0.07 9.45 2.34
CA THR A 271 -0.08 9.18 0.90
C THR A 271 0.51 10.32 0.05
N VAL A 272 1.83 10.26 -0.04
CA VAL A 272 2.74 11.05 -0.87
C VAL A 272 3.89 10.14 -1.32
N LEU A 273 4.33 10.25 -2.58
CA LEU A 273 5.45 9.47 -3.11
C LEU A 273 6.74 9.76 -2.35
N ASP A 274 7.05 11.04 -2.19
CA ASP A 274 8.23 11.53 -1.49
C ASP A 274 7.78 12.41 -0.30
N PRO A 275 8.31 12.20 0.92
CA PRO A 275 7.96 13.02 2.08
C PRO A 275 8.46 14.47 1.90
N PRO A 276 7.62 15.51 2.05
CA PRO A 276 8.06 16.89 1.86
C PRO A 276 8.88 17.39 3.06
N TRP A 277 10.01 18.03 2.78
CA TRP A 277 10.88 18.70 3.76
C TRP A 277 10.38 20.09 4.16
N GLU A 278 9.49 20.71 3.37
CA GLU A 278 8.87 22.00 3.66
C GLU A 278 7.33 22.00 3.63
N GLY A 279 6.73 23.14 3.97
CA GLY A 279 5.28 23.31 4.00
C GLY A 279 4.58 22.71 5.23
N PRO A 280 3.29 22.30 5.11
CA PRO A 280 2.47 21.93 6.28
C PRO A 280 2.43 20.43 6.61
N ASN A 281 2.94 19.54 5.73
CA ASN A 281 2.81 18.08 5.88
C ASN A 281 4.16 17.42 6.24
N LEU A 282 4.85 17.97 7.25
CA LEU A 282 6.21 17.57 7.62
C LEU A 282 6.29 16.24 8.40
N ILE A 283 5.20 15.80 9.02
CA ILE A 283 5.20 14.63 9.90
C ILE A 283 5.69 13.34 9.19
N PRO A 284 5.27 12.98 7.96
CA PRO A 284 5.85 11.85 7.25
C PRO A 284 7.35 12.01 6.97
N GLY A 285 7.85 13.23 6.77
CA GLY A 285 9.28 13.49 6.64
C GLY A 285 10.01 13.19 7.95
N ASP A 286 9.57 13.79 9.04
CA ASP A 286 10.19 13.60 10.35
C ASP A 286 10.15 12.16 10.86
N VAL A 287 9.02 11.46 10.70
CA VAL A 287 8.86 10.08 11.18
C VAL A 287 9.77 9.10 10.43
N LEU A 288 10.27 9.47 9.24
CA LEU A 288 11.17 8.66 8.43
C LEU A 288 12.64 9.12 8.52
N TRP A 289 12.92 10.42 8.60
CA TRP A 289 14.27 10.99 8.44
C TRP A 289 14.87 11.63 9.70
N SER A 290 14.19 11.60 10.85
CA SER A 290 14.78 12.13 12.09
C SER A 290 15.81 11.16 12.69
N ASP A 291 16.85 11.69 13.32
CA ASP A 291 17.89 10.93 14.03
C ASP A 291 18.05 11.40 15.50
N PRO A 292 18.46 10.53 16.43
CA PRO A 292 18.81 10.93 17.79
C PRO A 292 20.14 11.67 17.86
N SER A 293 20.34 12.44 18.93
CA SER A 293 21.63 13.04 19.29
C SER A 293 21.75 13.16 20.81
N LEU A 294 22.97 13.20 21.34
CA LEU A 294 23.20 13.53 22.75
C LEU A 294 22.92 15.01 23.10
N GLU A 295 22.80 15.91 22.12
CA GLU A 295 22.42 17.30 22.38
C GLU A 295 20.94 17.43 22.81
N LEU A 296 20.66 18.31 23.78
CA LEU A 296 19.31 18.46 24.34
C LEU A 296 18.39 19.30 23.44
N GLY A 297 17.12 18.88 23.34
CA GLY A 297 16.07 19.60 22.60
C GLY A 297 15.78 19.04 21.21
N LEU A 298 15.17 19.88 20.36
CA LEU A 298 14.84 19.59 18.95
C LEU A 298 15.49 20.62 18.03
N SER A 299 16.16 20.14 16.98
CA SER A 299 16.72 20.95 15.89
C SER A 299 16.41 20.29 14.53
N PRO A 300 16.54 21.01 13.39
CA PRO A 300 16.46 20.40 12.07
C PRO A 300 17.63 19.43 11.83
N ASN A 301 17.37 18.32 11.15
CA ASN A 301 18.45 17.45 10.66
C ASN A 301 19.04 18.06 9.38
N ASN A 302 20.13 18.81 9.54
CA ASN A 302 20.81 19.48 8.42
C ASN A 302 21.68 18.52 7.60
N GLU A 303 22.01 17.34 8.14
CA GLU A 303 22.83 16.33 7.47
C GLU A 303 21.94 15.58 6.46
N ARG A 304 20.84 14.96 6.92
CA ARG A 304 19.82 14.39 6.01
C ARG A 304 19.13 15.45 5.13
N GLY A 305 19.16 16.73 5.51
CA GLY A 305 18.42 17.82 4.86
C GLY A 305 16.90 17.83 5.11
N ILE A 306 16.36 16.75 5.69
CA ILE A 306 14.96 16.54 6.05
C ILE A 306 14.87 15.87 7.44
N GLY A 307 13.81 16.14 8.20
CA GLY A 307 13.64 15.59 9.54
C GLY A 307 14.24 16.44 10.66
N LEU A 308 14.52 15.80 11.80
CA LEU A 308 14.95 16.42 13.06
C LEU A 308 16.14 15.69 13.69
N LEU A 309 16.95 16.42 14.45
CA LEU A 309 17.78 15.84 15.50
C LEU A 309 17.05 15.98 16.84
N TRP A 310 17.10 14.95 17.70
CA TRP A 310 16.42 15.00 19.01
C TRP A 310 17.21 14.42 20.18
N GLY A 311 17.12 15.13 21.31
CA GLY A 311 17.83 14.79 22.54
C GLY A 311 17.24 13.69 23.42
N PRO A 312 18.00 13.25 24.44
CA PRO A 312 17.48 12.35 25.47
C PRO A 312 16.33 12.99 26.26
N ASP A 313 16.31 14.31 26.47
CA ASP A 313 15.21 15.01 27.14
C ASP A 313 13.90 14.92 26.33
N ILE A 314 13.97 15.06 25.01
CA ILE A 314 12.83 14.87 24.10
C ILE A 314 12.34 13.42 24.11
N THR A 315 13.26 12.46 24.15
CA THR A 315 12.91 11.03 24.32
C THR A 315 12.14 10.82 25.62
N GLN A 316 12.65 11.35 26.74
CA GLN A 316 11.96 11.27 28.03
C GLN A 316 10.62 12.03 28.03
N GLN A 317 10.50 13.16 27.30
CA GLN A 317 9.25 13.90 27.13
C GLN A 317 8.22 13.08 26.34
N PHE A 318 8.60 12.49 25.21
CA PHE A 318 7.72 11.69 24.36
C PHE A 318 7.20 10.46 25.11
N LEU A 319 8.09 9.72 25.76
CA LEU A 319 7.74 8.54 26.56
C LEU A 319 6.79 8.91 27.71
N ARG A 320 7.12 9.95 28.48
CA ARG A 320 6.29 10.42 29.61
C ARG A 320 4.91 10.91 29.17
N THR A 321 4.83 11.66 28.08
CA THR A 321 3.58 12.26 27.59
C THR A 321 2.60 11.21 27.08
N ASN A 322 3.12 10.17 26.42
CA ASN A 322 2.30 9.11 25.81
C ASN A 322 2.17 7.84 26.68
N ASN A 323 2.69 7.85 27.92
CA ASN A 323 2.74 6.69 28.83
C ASN A 323 3.46 5.45 28.24
N LEU A 324 4.54 5.69 27.50
CA LEU A 324 5.34 4.65 26.85
C LEU A 324 6.61 4.32 27.67
N LYS A 325 7.28 3.22 27.28
CA LYS A 325 8.50 2.67 27.90
C LYS A 325 9.64 2.42 26.93
N LEU A 326 9.37 2.26 25.64
CA LEU A 326 10.40 2.16 24.61
C LEU A 326 10.01 2.97 23.37
N ILE A 327 11.00 3.58 22.75
CA ILE A 327 11.02 3.86 21.31
C ILE A 327 11.99 2.84 20.69
N ILE A 328 11.57 2.16 19.63
CA ILE A 328 12.45 1.33 18.79
C ILE A 328 12.44 1.94 17.38
N ARG A 329 13.63 2.25 16.86
CA ARG A 329 13.83 2.88 15.55
C ARG A 329 14.85 2.12 14.69
N SER A 330 15.11 2.57 13.46
CA SER A 330 16.05 1.95 12.52
C SER A 330 16.86 3.02 11.75
N HIS A 331 16.99 2.99 10.42
CA HIS A 331 17.65 3.98 9.53
C HIS A 331 19.19 4.14 9.67
N GLU A 332 19.72 4.18 10.90
CA GLU A 332 21.15 4.39 11.13
C GLU A 332 21.93 3.07 11.13
N GLY A 333 22.40 2.67 9.96
CA GLY A 333 23.35 1.57 9.79
C GLY A 333 24.77 1.91 10.28
N PRO A 334 25.74 0.99 10.10
CA PRO A 334 27.13 1.21 10.47
C PRO A 334 27.80 2.33 9.64
N ASP A 335 27.33 2.56 8.42
CA ASP A 335 27.72 3.63 7.50
C ASP A 335 27.47 5.04 8.08
N ALA A 336 26.26 5.27 8.62
CA ALA A 336 25.91 6.51 9.30
C ALA A 336 26.62 6.57 10.66
N ARG A 337 26.66 5.46 11.40
CA ARG A 337 27.21 5.45 12.77
C ARG A 337 28.73 5.58 12.86
N ASP A 338 29.50 5.26 11.81
CA ASP A 338 30.95 5.53 11.75
C ASP A 338 31.27 7.03 11.82
N LYS A 339 30.39 7.88 11.27
CA LYS A 339 30.51 9.34 11.29
C LYS A 339 30.02 9.96 12.61
N ARG A 340 29.11 9.28 13.32
CA ARG A 340 28.42 9.76 14.52
C ARG A 340 29.23 9.52 15.80
N HIS A 341 30.25 10.35 15.98
CA HIS A 341 31.13 10.35 17.16
C HIS A 341 30.43 10.60 18.53
N ASP A 342 29.16 11.02 18.55
CA ASP A 342 28.35 11.18 19.77
C ASP A 342 27.60 9.91 20.17
N LEU A 343 27.42 8.93 19.28
CA LEU A 343 26.63 7.71 19.51
C LEU A 343 27.48 6.43 19.45
N LEU A 344 26.85 5.29 19.71
CA LEU A 344 27.48 3.98 19.60
C LEU A 344 27.40 3.44 18.17
N GLY A 345 28.43 2.69 17.78
CA GLY A 345 28.50 1.95 16.52
C GLY A 345 27.58 0.72 16.47
N MET A 346 27.28 0.25 15.26
CA MET A 346 26.29 -0.81 14.99
C MET A 346 26.86 -2.23 14.98
N ASP A 347 27.97 -2.51 15.66
CA ASP A 347 28.67 -3.82 15.67
C ASP A 347 27.73 -5.03 15.85
N LYS A 348 26.67 -4.85 16.64
CA LYS A 348 25.71 -5.88 17.05
C LYS A 348 24.34 -5.78 16.35
N GLY A 349 24.17 -4.86 15.41
CA GLY A 349 22.90 -4.55 14.77
C GLY A 349 21.90 -3.83 15.67
N TYR A 350 22.33 -3.33 16.84
CA TYR A 350 21.49 -2.48 17.69
C TYR A 350 22.32 -1.63 18.65
N THR A 351 21.73 -0.52 19.10
CA THR A 351 22.24 0.35 20.16
C THR A 351 21.14 0.72 21.16
N ILE A 352 21.53 1.28 22.31
CA ILE A 352 20.62 1.95 23.25
C ILE A 352 21.13 3.40 23.37
N ASP A 353 20.62 4.28 22.53
CA ASP A 353 21.17 5.63 22.38
C ASP A 353 20.76 6.54 23.54
N HIS A 354 19.53 6.38 24.06
CA HIS A 354 19.06 7.09 25.26
C HIS A 354 18.49 6.11 26.29
N ASP A 355 18.98 6.19 27.53
CA ASP A 355 18.44 5.46 28.69
C ASP A 355 18.07 6.45 29.80
N GLY A 356 16.91 6.27 30.44
CA GLY A 356 16.38 7.24 31.40
C GLY A 356 15.09 6.79 32.10
N GLU A 357 14.67 7.56 33.12
CA GLU A 357 13.63 7.18 34.08
C GLU A 357 12.28 6.75 33.48
N CYS A 358 11.88 7.35 32.35
CA CYS A 358 10.62 7.02 31.69
C CYS A 358 10.71 5.74 30.85
N GLY A 359 11.90 5.41 30.35
CA GLY A 359 12.13 4.38 29.35
C GLY A 359 13.30 4.73 28.40
N LYS A 360 13.45 3.95 27.33
CA LYS A 360 14.65 3.98 26.46
C LYS A 360 14.34 4.32 24.99
N LEU A 361 15.35 4.84 24.30
CA LEU A 361 15.47 4.78 22.84
C LEU A 361 16.41 3.64 22.45
N ILE A 362 16.01 2.87 21.46
CA ILE A 362 16.77 1.77 20.86
C ILE A 362 16.79 1.99 19.35
N THR A 363 17.96 1.86 18.74
CA THR A 363 18.10 1.80 17.28
C THR A 363 18.46 0.38 16.90
N LEU A 364 17.82 -0.15 15.86
CA LEU A 364 17.81 -1.55 15.46
C LEU A 364 18.00 -1.65 13.94
N PHE A 365 19.02 -2.39 13.53
CA PHE A 365 19.45 -2.57 12.15
C PHE A 365 19.53 -4.07 11.83
N SER A 366 18.81 -4.53 10.80
CA SER A 366 18.64 -5.96 10.51
C SER A 366 19.40 -6.46 9.29
N ALA A 367 20.19 -5.61 8.62
CA ALA A 367 21.12 -5.98 7.56
C ALA A 367 22.54 -6.26 8.14
N PRO A 368 22.95 -7.53 8.32
CA PRO A 368 24.32 -7.87 8.70
C PRO A 368 25.30 -7.59 7.56
N ASP A 369 26.56 -7.36 7.89
CA ASP A 369 27.67 -7.17 6.93
C ASP A 369 27.27 -6.19 5.80
N TYR A 370 26.79 -5.03 6.20
CA TYR A 370 26.23 -3.97 5.36
C TYR A 370 27.28 -2.86 5.12
N PRO A 371 27.24 -2.15 3.98
CA PRO A 371 26.35 -2.39 2.84
C PRO A 371 26.77 -3.62 2.01
N GLN A 372 25.84 -4.17 1.22
CA GLN A 372 26.13 -5.34 0.39
C GLN A 372 27.27 -5.06 -0.60
N PHE A 373 27.31 -3.86 -1.16
CA PHE A 373 28.36 -3.32 -2.04
C PHE A 373 28.93 -2.05 -1.41
N GLN A 374 30.25 -1.89 -1.43
CA GLN A 374 31.01 -0.76 -0.88
C GLN A 374 32.29 -0.59 -1.68
N ALA A 375 32.80 0.64 -1.80
CA ALA A 375 34.03 0.94 -2.54
C ALA A 375 35.32 0.62 -1.75
N SER A 376 35.25 0.55 -0.41
CA SER A 376 36.39 0.21 0.46
C SER A 376 36.66 -1.30 0.54
N GLU A 377 37.92 -1.68 0.74
CA GLU A 377 38.30 -3.06 1.08
C GLU A 377 37.91 -3.43 2.54
N ASP A 378 37.98 -2.45 3.45
CA ASP A 378 37.57 -2.60 4.85
C ASP A 378 36.04 -2.61 4.98
N ARG A 379 35.48 -3.76 5.36
CA ARG A 379 34.03 -3.92 5.63
C ARG A 379 33.70 -3.64 7.08
N TYR A 380 32.53 -3.04 7.34
CA TYR A 380 32.03 -2.83 8.69
C TYR A 380 31.84 -4.13 9.49
N ASN A 381 31.58 -5.27 8.81
CA ASN A 381 31.40 -6.59 9.43
C ASN A 381 30.36 -6.63 10.57
N ASN A 382 29.39 -5.72 10.58
CA ASN A 382 28.37 -5.63 11.61
C ASN A 382 27.49 -6.90 11.67
N CYS A 383 26.98 -7.23 12.84
CA CYS A 383 25.81 -8.10 12.93
C CYS A 383 24.56 -7.33 12.48
N GLY A 384 23.55 -8.05 11.98
CA GLY A 384 22.17 -7.58 12.02
C GLY A 384 21.56 -8.01 13.35
N ALA A 385 20.45 -7.41 13.76
CA ALA A 385 19.68 -7.90 14.89
C ALA A 385 18.18 -7.79 14.69
N TYR A 386 17.44 -8.57 15.47
CA TYR A 386 16.01 -8.37 15.72
C TYR A 386 15.73 -8.35 17.23
N ILE A 387 14.56 -7.83 17.63
CA ILE A 387 14.14 -7.75 19.02
C ILE A 387 12.91 -8.63 19.24
N VAL A 388 12.90 -9.44 20.30
CA VAL A 388 11.71 -10.15 20.76
C VAL A 388 11.14 -9.46 22.00
N LEU A 389 9.92 -8.95 21.89
CA LEU A 389 9.10 -8.42 22.97
C LEU A 389 8.14 -9.51 23.45
N ASN A 390 8.08 -9.75 24.76
CA ASN A 390 7.30 -10.83 25.35
C ASN A 390 6.34 -10.32 26.45
N PRO A 391 5.22 -11.03 26.69
CA PRO A 391 4.39 -10.80 27.85
C PRO A 391 5.12 -11.20 29.15
N PRO A 392 4.80 -10.60 30.30
CA PRO A 392 3.67 -9.69 30.51
C PRO A 392 3.98 -8.20 30.30
N ASP A 393 5.25 -7.80 30.16
CA ASP A 393 5.65 -6.38 30.24
C ASP A 393 5.87 -5.72 28.88
N PHE A 394 6.37 -6.45 27.87
CA PHE A 394 6.79 -5.97 26.54
C PHE A 394 7.82 -4.83 26.53
N ALA A 395 8.20 -4.28 27.69
CA ALA A 395 9.15 -3.19 27.86
C ALA A 395 10.60 -3.66 28.14
N THR A 396 10.82 -4.96 28.33
CA THR A 396 12.16 -5.58 28.42
C THR A 396 12.50 -6.27 27.09
N PRO A 397 13.26 -5.64 26.19
CA PRO A 397 13.56 -6.17 24.86
C PRO A 397 14.62 -7.28 24.92
N ILE A 398 14.37 -8.40 24.25
CA ILE A 398 15.35 -9.47 24.06
C ILE A 398 15.99 -9.34 22.68
N PHE A 399 17.20 -8.78 22.65
CA PHE A 399 17.99 -8.64 21.42
C PHE A 399 18.49 -10.00 20.91
N ARG A 400 18.51 -10.16 19.58
CA ARG A 400 19.01 -11.32 18.87
C ARG A 400 19.85 -10.86 17.68
N SER A 401 21.16 -10.76 17.90
CA SER A 401 22.14 -10.45 16.85
C SER A 401 22.49 -11.71 16.04
N PHE A 402 22.72 -11.55 14.74
CA PHE A 402 23.11 -12.60 13.81
C PHE A 402 24.10 -12.11 12.75
N GLU A 403 24.92 -13.02 12.22
CA GLU A 403 25.89 -12.76 11.16
C GLU A 403 25.28 -12.95 9.76
N ALA A 404 25.91 -12.38 8.73
CA ALA A 404 25.45 -12.51 7.36
C ALA A 404 25.59 -13.94 6.81
N VAL A 405 24.60 -14.38 6.03
CA VAL A 405 24.56 -15.68 5.38
C VAL A 405 25.68 -15.78 4.34
N LYS A 406 26.69 -16.61 4.64
CA LYS A 406 27.88 -16.79 3.80
C LYS A 406 27.97 -18.23 3.25
N PRO A 407 28.34 -18.43 1.97
CA PRO A 407 28.61 -17.38 0.97
C PRO A 407 27.33 -16.70 0.47
N ARG A 408 27.37 -15.37 0.33
CA ARG A 408 26.36 -14.61 -0.42
C ARG A 408 26.40 -15.03 -1.90
N PRO A 409 25.27 -15.12 -2.61
CA PRO A 409 25.28 -15.39 -4.05
C PRO A 409 25.98 -14.26 -4.82
N ALA A 410 26.55 -14.60 -5.98
CA ALA A 410 27.19 -13.61 -6.84
C ALA A 410 26.13 -12.66 -7.41
N ALA A 411 26.34 -11.35 -7.23
CA ALA A 411 25.42 -10.30 -7.61
C ALA A 411 26.18 -9.06 -8.10
N HIS A 412 25.45 -8.17 -8.78
CA HIS A 412 25.94 -6.86 -9.20
C HIS A 412 25.02 -5.76 -8.64
N PRO A 413 25.54 -4.58 -8.29
CA PRO A 413 24.75 -3.47 -7.76
C PRO A 413 23.84 -2.85 -8.82
N PHE A 414 22.70 -2.33 -8.37
CA PHE A 414 21.75 -1.58 -9.19
C PHE A 414 21.88 -0.05 -9.03
N TYR A 415 22.91 0.43 -8.35
CA TYR A 415 23.30 1.85 -8.28
C TYR A 415 24.81 1.98 -8.54
N ASP A 416 25.31 3.21 -8.57
CA ASP A 416 26.75 3.45 -8.57
C ASP A 416 27.22 3.61 -7.11
N PHE A 417 27.85 2.58 -6.56
CA PHE A 417 28.31 2.54 -5.17
C PHE A 417 29.72 3.11 -4.99
N GLU A 418 30.33 3.61 -6.07
CA GLU A 418 31.62 4.33 -6.03
C GLU A 418 31.38 5.85 -6.04
N GLU A 419 30.36 6.34 -6.77
CA GLU A 419 29.97 7.75 -6.79
C GLU A 419 28.86 8.13 -5.76
N VAL A 420 27.96 7.22 -5.40
CA VAL A 420 26.95 7.47 -4.35
C VAL A 420 27.51 7.10 -2.98
N ILE A 421 27.64 8.10 -2.11
CA ILE A 421 28.13 7.95 -0.73
C ILE A 421 27.32 6.90 0.03
N ASP A 422 28.00 6.03 0.80
CA ASP A 422 27.43 4.84 1.45
C ASP A 422 26.25 5.11 2.41
N SER A 423 25.98 6.37 2.78
CA SER A 423 24.98 6.81 3.78
C SER A 423 24.08 7.96 3.26
N ASP A 424 22.83 8.03 3.70
CA ASP A 424 21.83 9.00 3.23
C ASP A 424 21.95 10.42 3.84
N GLU A 425 23.17 10.91 4.04
CA GLU A 425 23.48 12.16 4.75
C GLU A 425 23.90 13.31 3.83
N GLU A 426 23.73 13.15 2.52
CA GLU A 426 23.98 14.19 1.50
C GLU A 426 22.88 14.15 0.42
N LEU A 427 21.61 14.28 0.83
CA LEU A 427 20.49 14.32 -0.12
C LEU A 427 20.53 15.60 -0.96
N ASN A 428 20.46 15.47 -2.29
CA ASN A 428 20.21 16.59 -3.16
C ASN A 428 18.71 16.93 -3.16
N LEU A 429 18.29 17.79 -2.23
CA LEU A 429 16.89 18.20 -2.05
C LEU A 429 16.28 18.82 -3.34
N ASP A 430 17.06 19.52 -4.16
CA ASP A 430 16.58 20.07 -5.44
C ASP A 430 16.13 18.94 -6.39
N ALA A 431 16.74 17.76 -6.30
CA ALA A 431 16.37 16.58 -7.09
C ALA A 431 15.12 15.84 -6.57
N MET A 432 14.61 16.17 -5.37
CA MET A 432 13.27 15.76 -4.94
C MET A 432 12.16 16.59 -5.62
N ASP A 433 12.45 17.82 -6.02
CA ASP A 433 11.51 18.68 -6.79
C ASP A 433 11.66 18.47 -8.31
N SER A 434 12.89 18.24 -8.81
CA SER A 434 13.21 18.19 -10.24
C SER A 434 12.84 16.87 -10.96
N SER A 435 11.60 16.42 -10.84
CA SER A 435 11.03 15.28 -11.58
C SER A 435 10.77 15.58 -13.08
N THR A 436 11.62 16.38 -13.73
CA THR A 436 11.56 16.70 -15.17
C THR A 436 12.95 16.90 -15.77
N SER A 437 13.17 16.38 -16.99
CA SER A 437 14.40 16.45 -17.82
C SER A 437 15.61 15.64 -17.32
N THR A 438 16.52 15.13 -18.16
CA THR A 438 16.42 14.65 -19.56
C THR A 438 17.60 13.69 -19.80
N VAL A 439 17.36 12.48 -20.33
CA VAL A 439 18.44 11.57 -20.78
C VAL A 439 18.23 11.19 -22.24
N THR A 440 19.22 11.49 -23.08
CA THR A 440 19.17 11.27 -24.53
C THR A 440 19.50 9.83 -24.92
N ARG A 441 18.59 9.15 -25.64
CA ARG A 441 18.94 7.95 -26.43
C ARG A 441 17.97 7.70 -27.58
N THR A 442 18.52 7.22 -28.70
CA THR A 442 17.86 7.08 -30.00
C THR A 442 17.25 5.68 -30.20
N VAL A 443 15.95 5.61 -30.48
CA VAL A 443 15.27 4.38 -30.96
C VAL A 443 14.31 4.73 -32.11
N LYS A 444 14.09 3.78 -33.04
CA LYS A 444 13.23 3.95 -34.22
C LYS A 444 11.75 3.85 -33.83
N CYS A 445 10.93 4.74 -34.38
CA CYS A 445 9.49 4.82 -34.10
C CYS A 445 8.68 3.73 -34.84
N LEU A 446 7.74 3.09 -34.15
CA LEU A 446 6.63 2.32 -34.75
C LEU A 446 5.35 3.16 -34.71
N ARG A 447 4.54 3.10 -35.78
CA ARG A 447 3.29 3.86 -35.87
C ARG A 447 2.15 3.12 -35.15
N VAL A 448 1.46 3.83 -34.27
CA VAL A 448 0.10 3.49 -33.79
C VAL A 448 -0.89 4.47 -34.43
N PHE A 449 -2.05 3.97 -34.85
CA PHE A 449 -3.15 4.79 -35.34
C PHE A 449 -4.14 5.07 -34.19
N VAL A 450 -4.55 6.33 -34.04
CA VAL A 450 -5.67 6.72 -33.18
C VAL A 450 -6.87 7.01 -34.07
N VAL A 451 -8.01 6.40 -33.77
CA VAL A 451 -9.30 6.75 -34.39
C VAL A 451 -9.98 7.80 -33.51
N MET A 452 -10.13 9.01 -34.04
CA MET A 452 -10.95 10.04 -33.41
C MET A 452 -12.39 9.91 -33.91
N ASP A 453 -13.34 9.79 -32.98
CA ASP A 453 -14.77 9.83 -33.27
C ASP A 453 -15.32 11.18 -32.78
N VAL A 454 -15.86 11.98 -33.71
CA VAL A 454 -16.32 13.36 -33.44
C VAL A 454 -17.65 13.60 -34.15
N ALA A 455 -18.74 13.39 -33.43
CA ALA A 455 -20.08 13.72 -33.90
C ALA A 455 -20.34 15.23 -33.82
N GLY A 456 -20.27 15.92 -34.95
CA GLY A 456 -20.58 17.35 -35.09
C GLY A 456 -21.51 17.61 -36.28
N TYR A 457 -22.70 18.13 -36.00
CA TYR A 457 -23.77 18.35 -36.99
C TYR A 457 -23.59 19.70 -37.72
N LEU A 458 -23.53 19.72 -39.06
CA LEU A 458 -23.87 20.88 -39.90
C LEU A 458 -24.01 20.54 -41.40
N ASP A 459 -24.53 21.49 -42.17
CA ASP A 459 -25.25 21.32 -43.44
C ASP A 459 -24.44 20.94 -44.70
N LEU A 460 -25.20 20.53 -45.73
CA LEU A 460 -24.76 20.43 -47.12
C LEU A 460 -24.58 21.83 -47.76
N GLU A 461 -23.45 22.11 -48.39
CA GLU A 461 -23.39 22.46 -49.83
C GLU A 461 -21.97 22.58 -50.42
N THR A 462 -21.84 22.06 -51.64
CA THR A 462 -20.97 22.47 -52.77
C THR A 462 -19.60 23.14 -52.53
N CYS A 463 -18.50 22.46 -52.92
CA CYS A 463 -17.51 22.98 -53.89
C CYS A 463 -16.51 21.91 -54.42
N HIS A 464 -16.08 22.07 -55.68
CA HIS A 464 -14.97 21.32 -56.29
C HIS A 464 -13.61 21.92 -55.81
N THR A 465 -12.48 21.20 -55.80
CA THR A 465 -11.64 20.96 -57.00
C THR A 465 -10.34 20.18 -56.69
N ASN A 466 -9.77 19.60 -57.76
CA ASN A 466 -8.35 19.27 -57.99
C ASN A 466 -7.67 18.13 -57.20
N ILE A 467 -7.63 17.00 -57.92
CA ILE A 467 -6.64 15.91 -57.89
C ILE A 467 -5.18 16.43 -57.89
N GLY A 468 -4.30 15.70 -57.19
CA GLY A 468 -2.84 15.87 -57.25
C GLY A 468 -2.09 14.56 -56.95
N GLU A 469 -1.42 14.05 -57.98
CA GLU A 469 -0.44 12.95 -58.12
C GLU A 469 0.61 12.77 -56.98
N VAL A 470 1.33 11.62 -56.78
CA VAL A 470 1.39 10.30 -57.45
C VAL A 470 2.06 9.23 -56.53
N SER A 471 1.77 7.95 -56.78
CA SER A 471 2.54 6.69 -56.50
C SER A 471 3.79 6.73 -55.57
N SER A 472 4.03 5.77 -54.67
CA SER A 472 4.23 4.36 -55.04
C SER A 472 4.56 3.41 -53.86
N MET A 473 4.54 2.09 -54.13
CA MET A 473 5.15 0.96 -53.38
C MET A 473 4.69 0.64 -51.95
N LEU A 474 3.74 -0.30 -51.83
CA LEU A 474 3.80 -1.39 -50.85
C LEU A 474 3.26 -2.69 -51.49
N GLU A 475 3.98 -3.80 -51.33
CA GLU A 475 3.49 -5.15 -51.64
C GLU A 475 2.85 -5.81 -50.39
N PRO A 476 1.93 -6.77 -50.55
CA PRO A 476 1.16 -7.31 -49.43
C PRO A 476 1.89 -8.42 -48.67
N PHE A 477 1.87 -8.33 -47.34
CA PHE A 477 2.11 -9.48 -46.45
C PHE A 477 0.84 -9.83 -45.68
N THR A 478 0.28 -11.00 -45.98
CA THR A 478 -0.91 -11.56 -45.33
C THR A 478 -0.54 -12.63 -44.32
N VAL A 479 -0.93 -12.42 -43.06
CA VAL A 479 -1.13 -13.50 -42.08
C VAL A 479 -2.29 -13.09 -41.14
N PRO A 480 -3.16 -14.03 -40.72
CA PRO A 480 -4.44 -13.70 -40.11
C PRO A 480 -4.39 -13.69 -38.58
N PHE A 481 -5.30 -12.93 -37.97
CA PHE A 481 -5.81 -13.18 -36.62
C PHE A 481 -7.34 -13.15 -36.64
N ALA A 482 -7.97 -14.13 -36.00
CA ALA A 482 -9.42 -14.22 -35.86
C ALA A 482 -9.89 -13.43 -34.62
N PHE A 483 -11.14 -12.95 -34.66
CA PHE A 483 -11.81 -12.26 -33.56
C PHE A 483 -13.11 -13.00 -33.19
N GLU A 484 -12.99 -13.92 -32.24
CA GLU A 484 -14.03 -14.59 -31.46
C GLU A 484 -13.41 -14.74 -30.05
N ASP A 485 -13.98 -14.34 -28.92
CA ASP A 485 -15.28 -13.70 -28.61
C ASP A 485 -15.09 -12.64 -27.51
N VAL A 486 -15.96 -11.63 -27.43
CA VAL A 486 -16.79 -11.29 -26.24
C VAL A 486 -17.95 -10.40 -26.70
N LEU A 487 -19.17 -10.94 -26.72
CA LEU A 487 -20.41 -10.17 -26.67
C LEU A 487 -21.27 -10.71 -25.53
N ILE A 488 -21.46 -9.90 -24.48
CA ILE A 488 -22.45 -10.14 -23.43
C ILE A 488 -23.40 -8.95 -23.46
N ALA A 489 -24.57 -9.16 -24.08
CA ALA A 489 -25.69 -8.23 -24.02
C ALA A 489 -26.68 -8.73 -22.96
N ASP A 490 -27.07 -7.86 -22.03
CA ASP A 490 -28.14 -8.15 -21.06
C ASP A 490 -29.47 -7.63 -21.63
N GLU A 491 -30.32 -8.54 -22.10
CA GLU A 491 -31.72 -8.24 -22.42
C GLU A 491 -32.68 -9.13 -21.63
N LYS A 492 -33.19 -8.58 -20.53
CA LYS A 492 -34.47 -8.97 -19.94
C LYS A 492 -35.41 -7.78 -19.89
N LEU A 493 -36.37 -7.73 -20.82
CA LEU A 493 -37.80 -7.56 -20.54
C LEU A 493 -38.62 -7.39 -21.83
N ASN A 494 -39.27 -8.46 -22.30
CA ASN A 494 -40.62 -8.30 -22.85
C ASN A 494 -41.46 -9.59 -22.76
N GLU A 495 -42.76 -9.38 -22.96
CA GLU A 495 -43.86 -10.33 -23.10
C GLU A 495 -44.31 -11.12 -21.85
N MET A 496 -45.64 -11.25 -21.75
CA MET A 496 -46.37 -11.84 -20.64
C MET A 496 -47.26 -12.98 -21.14
N CYS A 497 -47.58 -13.91 -20.24
CA CYS A 497 -48.75 -14.79 -20.31
C CYS A 497 -48.84 -15.77 -21.50
N ILE A 498 -48.70 -17.07 -21.20
CA ILE A 498 -49.73 -18.07 -21.53
C ILE A 498 -49.78 -19.14 -20.42
N ARG A 499 -50.86 -19.94 -20.39
CA ARG A 499 -51.29 -20.75 -19.23
C ARG A 499 -50.82 -22.21 -19.26
N GLY A 500 -50.53 -22.72 -18.06
CA GLY A 500 -50.65 -24.16 -17.72
C GLY A 500 -49.46 -25.03 -18.11
N LYS A 501 -49.43 -26.31 -17.68
CA LYS A 501 -50.26 -27.03 -16.69
C LYS A 501 -49.55 -28.33 -16.29
N ASP A 502 -50.07 -29.03 -15.27
CA ASP A 502 -49.78 -30.43 -14.88
C ASP A 502 -48.35 -30.64 -14.29
N GLU A 503 -48.15 -31.12 -13.06
CA GLU A 503 -48.52 -32.41 -12.42
C GLU A 503 -47.73 -33.62 -12.96
N GLU A 504 -46.67 -34.03 -12.24
CA GLU A 504 -46.52 -35.35 -11.56
C GLU A 504 -45.06 -35.57 -11.07
N ARG A 505 -44.69 -36.67 -10.38
CA ARG A 505 -45.11 -37.18 -9.05
C ARG A 505 -44.21 -38.37 -8.63
N ILE A 506 -43.98 -38.57 -7.33
CA ILE A 506 -43.35 -39.78 -6.70
C ILE A 506 -41.92 -40.16 -7.23
N SER A 507 -41.11 -41.06 -6.64
CA SER A 507 -41.22 -41.88 -5.41
C SER A 507 -39.87 -42.22 -4.73
N ASN A 508 -39.92 -42.21 -3.39
CA ASN A 508 -39.38 -43.21 -2.45
C ASN A 508 -37.86 -43.43 -2.20
N SER A 509 -37.61 -43.61 -0.90
CA SER A 509 -36.47 -44.21 -0.20
C SER A 509 -36.64 -45.77 -0.14
N PRO A 510 -36.00 -46.63 0.73
CA PRO A 510 -35.41 -46.38 2.07
C PRO A 510 -34.20 -47.27 2.51
N SER A 511 -33.94 -47.24 3.83
CA SER A 511 -33.27 -48.26 4.69
C SER A 511 -31.73 -48.18 4.74
N GLU A 512 -31.03 -48.01 5.89
CA GLU A 512 -30.91 -48.72 7.20
C GLU A 512 -29.44 -49.24 7.32
N ARG A 513 -28.83 -49.59 8.47
CA ARG A 513 -29.34 -49.98 9.80
C ARG A 513 -28.28 -49.76 10.93
N THR A 514 -28.73 -49.51 12.16
CA THR A 514 -28.14 -49.80 13.53
C THR A 514 -26.61 -49.99 13.71
N SER A 515 -25.95 -49.51 14.78
CA SER A 515 -26.18 -49.85 16.22
C SER A 515 -25.13 -49.15 17.13
N SER A 516 -25.02 -49.35 18.45
CA SER A 516 -25.92 -49.04 19.60
C SER A 516 -25.16 -49.24 20.95
N PHE A 517 -25.78 -48.89 22.10
CA PHE A 517 -25.35 -49.12 23.51
C PHE A 517 -24.10 -48.33 24.04
N LYS A 518 -24.00 -47.92 25.33
CA LYS A 518 -24.91 -48.06 26.51
C LYS A 518 -24.82 -46.87 27.51
N MET A 519 -25.89 -46.70 28.29
CA MET A 519 -26.12 -45.67 29.32
C MET A 519 -25.20 -45.75 30.56
N MET A 520 -25.09 -44.61 31.27
CA MET A 520 -25.55 -44.51 32.67
C MET A 520 -26.37 -43.22 32.89
N ALA A 521 -27.16 -43.20 33.97
CA ALA A 521 -27.97 -42.08 34.46
C ALA A 521 -27.83 -42.07 36.02
N SER A 522 -28.47 -41.25 36.86
CA SER A 522 -29.53 -40.23 36.71
C SER A 522 -29.55 -39.34 37.97
N SER A 523 -30.14 -38.15 37.93
CA SER A 523 -30.95 -37.59 39.03
C SER A 523 -31.66 -36.30 38.60
N SER A 524 -32.84 -36.05 39.17
CA SER A 524 -33.71 -34.89 38.87
C SER A 524 -34.51 -34.52 40.10
N ILE A 525 -35.12 -33.31 40.14
CA ILE A 525 -36.39 -33.02 40.83
C ILE A 525 -36.89 -31.64 40.40
N ALA A 526 -38.21 -31.50 40.22
CA ALA A 526 -38.88 -30.22 39.97
C ALA A 526 -40.36 -30.30 40.42
N PHE A 527 -40.81 -29.31 41.19
CA PHE A 527 -42.19 -29.01 41.62
C PHE A 527 -42.17 -27.52 42.05
N LEU A 528 -43.24 -26.71 42.07
CA LEU A 528 -44.53 -26.53 41.39
C LEU A 528 -45.21 -25.34 42.11
N ILE A 529 -46.42 -24.94 41.73
CA ILE A 529 -47.02 -23.61 42.02
C ILE A 529 -48.00 -23.65 43.22
N PRO A 530 -48.23 -22.51 43.91
CA PRO A 530 -49.58 -22.11 44.32
C PRO A 530 -49.98 -20.70 43.82
N ALA A 531 -51.29 -20.42 43.67
CA ALA A 531 -51.79 -19.19 43.03
C ALA A 531 -53.09 -18.62 43.63
N THR A 532 -53.23 -17.28 43.58
CA THR A 532 -54.35 -16.43 44.03
C THR A 532 -54.26 -15.07 43.31
N ALA A 533 -55.33 -14.31 42.97
CA ALA A 533 -56.77 -14.51 43.06
C ALA A 533 -57.51 -13.63 41.98
N ARG A 534 -58.84 -13.55 42.03
CA ARG A 534 -59.77 -12.84 41.10
C ARG A 534 -61.15 -12.67 41.78
N PRO A 535 -62.25 -12.14 41.17
CA PRO A 535 -62.47 -11.66 39.79
C PRO A 535 -62.33 -10.12 39.71
N PRO A 536 -63.34 -9.21 39.64
CA PRO A 536 -64.79 -9.30 39.32
C PRO A 536 -65.14 -9.41 37.81
N ALA A 537 -66.34 -8.99 37.40
CA ALA A 537 -66.97 -9.11 36.07
C ALA A 537 -67.76 -7.82 35.69
N GLY A 538 -68.21 -7.57 34.45
CA GLY A 538 -68.12 -8.36 33.21
C GLY A 538 -69.34 -8.20 32.28
N ALA A 539 -69.53 -9.15 31.34
CA ALA A 539 -70.67 -9.33 30.40
C ALA A 539 -70.82 -8.24 29.28
N VAL A 540 -71.55 -8.41 28.16
CA VAL A 540 -72.53 -9.43 27.69
C VAL A 540 -72.23 -9.85 26.21
N ASN A 541 -72.97 -10.85 25.70
CA ASN A 541 -72.82 -11.59 24.43
C ASN A 541 -73.06 -10.86 23.08
N VAL A 542 -72.57 -11.56 22.05
CA VAL A 542 -72.84 -11.54 20.59
C VAL A 542 -74.33 -11.67 20.20
N THR A 543 -74.81 -10.98 19.13
CA THR A 543 -75.50 -11.55 17.92
C THR A 543 -76.04 -10.54 16.88
N SER A 544 -75.53 -10.64 15.64
CA SER A 544 -76.20 -10.54 14.29
C SER A 544 -77.21 -9.45 13.85
N ARG A 545 -76.96 -8.93 12.62
CA ARG A 545 -77.88 -8.44 11.53
C ARG A 545 -78.51 -7.03 11.58
N SER A 546 -77.82 -6.07 10.91
CA SER A 546 -78.25 -5.20 9.77
C SER A 546 -79.70 -4.68 9.63
N PRO A 547 -79.98 -3.45 9.10
CA PRO A 547 -79.12 -2.42 8.45
C PRO A 547 -79.33 -1.01 9.12
N PRO A 548 -79.28 0.21 8.50
CA PRO A 548 -78.80 0.67 7.17
C PRO A 548 -77.90 1.97 7.16
N SER A 549 -77.65 2.46 5.94
CA SER A 549 -77.09 3.75 5.46
C SER A 549 -77.04 5.02 6.34
N VAL A 550 -75.87 5.68 6.33
CA VAL A 550 -75.72 7.15 6.17
C VAL A 550 -74.58 7.43 5.17
N ARG A 551 -74.66 8.54 4.41
CA ARG A 551 -73.65 8.99 3.42
C ARG A 551 -72.37 9.47 4.13
N MET A 552 -71.16 9.10 3.71
CA MET A 552 -70.48 9.44 2.43
C MET A 552 -70.24 10.94 2.29
N TRP A 553 -69.01 11.37 2.62
CA TRP A 553 -68.35 12.52 2.02
C TRP A 553 -67.02 12.04 1.39
N CYS A 554 -66.93 12.22 0.09
CA CYS A 554 -65.79 12.08 -0.82
C CYS A 554 -64.69 13.14 -0.53
N ASP A 555 -63.53 13.21 -1.19
CA ASP A 555 -62.60 12.26 -1.86
C ASP A 555 -61.29 13.07 -2.09
N ASP A 556 -60.15 12.57 -2.59
CA ASP A 556 -59.82 11.29 -3.24
C ASP A 556 -58.45 10.80 -2.70
N ARG A 557 -58.27 9.49 -2.51
CA ARG A 557 -56.95 8.87 -2.19
C ARG A 557 -56.64 7.66 -3.07
N ALA A 558 -57.30 7.55 -4.22
CA ALA A 558 -57.27 6.44 -5.17
C ALA A 558 -56.96 6.85 -6.63
N ARG A 559 -56.84 8.15 -6.94
CA ARG A 559 -56.58 8.67 -8.30
C ARG A 559 -55.32 9.54 -8.45
N SER A 560 -54.17 9.01 -8.03
CA SER A 560 -52.85 9.52 -8.49
C SER A 560 -51.78 8.44 -8.68
N GLN A 561 -52.08 7.17 -8.34
CA GLN A 561 -51.33 6.03 -8.87
C GLN A 561 -51.49 5.99 -10.39
N LEU A 562 -50.36 5.91 -11.12
CA LEU A 562 -50.25 6.03 -12.58
C LEU A 562 -50.80 7.35 -13.19
N ARG A 563 -50.10 8.48 -12.94
CA ARG A 563 -49.72 9.39 -14.05
C ARG A 563 -48.52 10.32 -13.77
N LEU A 564 -47.42 9.71 -13.36
CA LEU A 564 -46.09 10.16 -13.75
C LEU A 564 -45.28 8.89 -14.07
N VAL A 565 -44.77 8.79 -15.30
CA VAL A 565 -43.52 8.04 -15.49
C VAL A 565 -42.49 8.92 -14.81
N ALA A 566 -42.06 8.51 -13.62
CA ALA A 566 -40.95 9.17 -12.97
C ALA A 566 -39.70 8.85 -13.79
N ALA A 567 -39.30 9.78 -14.67
CA ALA A 567 -37.92 9.83 -15.12
C ALA A 567 -37.06 9.80 -13.85
N ALA A 568 -36.15 8.84 -13.76
CA ALA A 568 -35.33 8.62 -12.59
C ALA A 568 -34.19 9.65 -12.57
N VAL A 569 -34.55 10.94 -12.44
CA VAL A 569 -33.64 12.08 -12.51
C VAL A 569 -32.48 11.85 -11.56
N LYS A 570 -31.32 11.51 -12.11
CA LYS A 570 -30.16 11.09 -11.34
C LYS A 570 -29.67 12.29 -10.54
N ARG A 571 -29.71 12.13 -9.22
CA ARG A 571 -29.18 13.12 -8.28
C ARG A 571 -27.68 12.93 -8.23
N ARG A 572 -26.94 13.90 -8.74
CA ARG A 572 -25.50 13.99 -8.48
C ARG A 572 -25.24 15.00 -7.38
N TYR A 573 -24.12 14.86 -6.69
CA TYR A 573 -23.68 15.87 -5.73
C TYR A 573 -22.78 16.91 -6.38
N LYS A 574 -22.89 18.16 -5.93
CA LYS A 574 -22.11 19.30 -6.41
C LYS A 574 -20.61 19.06 -6.32
N GLY A 575 -20.13 18.32 -5.32
CA GLY A 575 -18.73 17.88 -5.25
C GLY A 575 -18.33 16.88 -6.34
N THR A 576 -19.22 15.96 -6.71
CA THR A 576 -19.00 14.97 -7.79
C THR A 576 -18.97 15.67 -9.15
N VAL A 577 -19.92 16.57 -9.41
CA VAL A 577 -19.96 17.41 -10.62
C VAL A 577 -18.72 18.32 -10.71
N ARG A 578 -18.33 18.97 -9.60
CA ARG A 578 -17.09 19.77 -9.52
C ARG A 578 -15.84 18.95 -9.85
N LYS A 579 -15.72 17.72 -9.35
CA LYS A 579 -14.57 16.84 -9.64
C LYS A 579 -14.52 16.44 -11.11
N GLU A 580 -15.65 16.09 -11.73
CA GLU A 580 -15.69 15.78 -13.16
C GLU A 580 -15.36 17.00 -14.03
N ALA A 581 -15.88 18.18 -13.67
CA ALA A 581 -15.61 19.44 -14.37
C ALA A 581 -14.16 19.91 -14.21
N ALA A 582 -13.59 19.89 -13.00
CA ALA A 582 -12.21 20.27 -12.75
C ALA A 582 -11.22 19.32 -13.45
N LEU A 583 -11.56 18.03 -13.56
CA LEU A 583 -10.77 17.08 -14.34
C LEU A 583 -10.94 17.28 -15.86
N ALA A 584 -12.09 17.77 -16.33
CA ALA A 584 -12.26 18.20 -17.72
C ALA A 584 -11.40 19.43 -18.05
N GLU A 585 -11.47 20.48 -17.22
CA GLU A 585 -10.66 21.70 -17.34
C GLU A 585 -9.15 21.40 -17.26
N LEU A 586 -8.75 20.46 -16.40
CA LEU A 586 -7.37 19.98 -16.30
C LEU A 586 -6.92 19.21 -17.55
N ILE A 587 -7.77 18.37 -18.15
CA ILE A 587 -7.49 17.70 -19.43
C ILE A 587 -7.40 18.72 -20.57
N GLU A 588 -8.35 19.65 -20.68
CA GLU A 588 -8.35 20.66 -21.75
C GLU A 588 -7.09 21.54 -21.69
N ARG A 589 -6.67 21.95 -20.48
CA ARG A 589 -5.41 22.64 -20.28
C ARG A 589 -4.20 21.75 -20.59
N LYS A 590 -4.19 20.48 -20.17
CA LYS A 590 -3.09 19.56 -20.48
C LYS A 590 -2.99 19.19 -21.96
N VAL A 591 -4.11 19.16 -22.69
CA VAL A 591 -4.15 19.06 -24.16
C VAL A 591 -3.54 20.30 -24.78
N ALA A 592 -3.82 21.51 -24.28
CA ALA A 592 -3.18 22.73 -24.76
C ALA A 592 -1.67 22.73 -24.46
N GLU A 593 -1.25 22.38 -23.24
CA GLU A 593 0.16 22.22 -22.85
C GLU A 593 0.88 21.17 -23.74
N ALA A 594 0.23 20.05 -24.06
CA ALA A 594 0.77 19.03 -24.97
C ALA A 594 0.83 19.48 -26.43
N MET A 595 -0.20 20.19 -26.93
CA MET A 595 -0.19 20.74 -28.28
C MET A 595 0.88 21.82 -28.47
N GLU A 596 1.15 22.63 -27.45
CA GLU A 596 2.25 23.61 -27.44
C GLU A 596 3.62 22.91 -27.37
N ALA A 597 3.76 21.86 -26.56
CA ALA A 597 4.98 21.06 -26.46
C ALA A 597 5.31 20.24 -27.72
N CYS A 598 4.32 19.91 -28.55
CA CYS A 598 4.50 18.99 -29.69
C CYS A 598 4.99 19.59 -31.01
N GLY A 599 4.93 20.93 -31.19
CA GLY A 599 5.42 21.61 -32.39
C GLY A 599 4.97 21.01 -33.74
N GLU A 600 5.85 21.07 -34.75
CA GLU A 600 5.69 20.37 -36.03
C GLU A 600 6.49 19.05 -36.10
N GLU A 601 7.49 18.84 -35.24
CA GLU A 601 8.27 17.60 -35.16
C GLU A 601 7.99 16.84 -33.85
N LYS A 602 7.73 15.53 -33.97
CA LYS A 602 7.35 14.68 -32.82
C LYS A 602 8.57 14.26 -32.00
N ASP A 603 8.83 14.98 -30.92
CA ASP A 603 9.87 14.64 -29.94
C ASP A 603 9.32 13.80 -28.76
N GLU A 604 10.16 13.58 -27.74
CA GLU A 604 9.79 12.82 -26.53
C GLU A 604 9.04 13.67 -25.49
N GLY A 605 9.23 14.99 -25.47
CA GLY A 605 8.47 15.91 -24.59
C GLY A 605 7.00 15.95 -24.98
N CYS A 606 6.72 15.96 -26.29
CA CYS A 606 5.42 15.71 -26.88
C CYS A 606 4.79 14.40 -26.35
N ARG A 607 5.57 13.31 -26.30
CA ARG A 607 5.08 12.01 -25.83
C ARG A 607 4.73 12.02 -24.34
N VAL A 608 5.59 12.57 -23.49
CA VAL A 608 5.30 12.71 -22.04
C VAL A 608 4.07 13.59 -21.79
N ALA A 609 3.89 14.67 -22.54
CA ALA A 609 2.72 15.54 -22.38
C ALA A 609 1.41 14.87 -22.83
N TRP A 610 1.43 14.03 -23.87
CA TRP A 610 0.25 13.21 -24.24
C TRP A 610 0.04 12.02 -23.30
N ASP A 611 1.08 11.41 -22.72
CA ASP A 611 0.95 10.38 -21.68
C ASP A 611 0.21 10.96 -20.44
N GLU A 612 0.51 12.21 -20.03
CA GLU A 612 -0.25 12.91 -18.96
C GLU A 612 -1.72 13.16 -19.34
N VAL A 613 -1.99 13.58 -20.59
CA VAL A 613 -3.36 13.74 -21.10
C VAL A 613 -4.11 12.40 -21.08
N GLU A 614 -3.44 11.29 -21.41
CA GLU A 614 -4.05 9.96 -21.37
C GLU A 614 -4.35 9.53 -19.93
N GLU A 615 -3.41 9.65 -18.98
CA GLU A 615 -3.67 9.28 -17.57
C GLU A 615 -4.85 10.08 -16.97
N LEU A 616 -4.94 11.38 -17.26
CA LEU A 616 -6.06 12.22 -16.81
C LEU A 616 -7.38 11.84 -17.50
N SER A 617 -7.34 11.50 -18.79
CA SER A 617 -8.50 11.03 -19.54
C SER A 617 -8.99 9.66 -19.07
N GLN A 618 -8.08 8.73 -18.76
CA GLN A 618 -8.38 7.46 -18.14
C GLN A 618 -8.98 7.67 -16.75
N ALA A 619 -8.43 8.56 -15.92
CA ALA A 619 -8.99 8.89 -14.60
C ALA A 619 -10.42 9.46 -14.69
N LYS A 620 -10.71 10.28 -15.71
CA LYS A 620 -12.07 10.80 -15.99
C LYS A 620 -13.02 9.71 -16.49
N ALA A 621 -12.53 8.80 -17.33
CA ALA A 621 -13.30 7.65 -17.80
C ALA A 621 -13.64 6.71 -16.63
N ASP A 622 -12.68 6.43 -15.74
CA ASP A 622 -12.89 5.56 -14.58
C ASP A 622 -13.79 6.19 -13.51
N LEU A 623 -13.70 7.53 -13.32
CA LEU A 623 -14.67 8.27 -12.50
C LEU A 623 -16.09 8.16 -13.07
N ARG A 624 -16.25 8.35 -14.39
CA ARG A 624 -17.54 8.17 -15.08
C ARG A 624 -18.05 6.73 -14.98
N ARG A 625 -17.18 5.74 -15.15
CA ARG A 625 -17.50 4.31 -15.02
C ARG A 625 -18.07 4.00 -13.64
N ARG A 626 -17.39 4.43 -12.57
CA ARG A 626 -17.84 4.25 -11.18
C ARG A 626 -19.15 4.98 -10.86
N ILE A 627 -19.42 6.12 -11.50
CA ILE A 627 -20.71 6.84 -11.38
C ILE A 627 -21.83 6.15 -12.19
N ALA A 628 -21.50 5.34 -13.20
CA ALA A 628 -22.48 4.57 -13.98
C ALA A 628 -22.75 3.17 -13.39
N GLU A 629 -21.75 2.56 -12.74
CA GLU A 629 -21.84 1.25 -12.08
C GLU A 629 -22.46 1.33 -10.67
N ALA A 630 -22.41 2.49 -10.01
CA ALA A 630 -23.05 2.71 -8.72
C ALA A 630 -24.56 3.00 -8.88
N PRO A 631 -25.43 2.50 -7.97
CA PRO A 631 -26.86 2.82 -7.97
C PRO A 631 -27.16 4.27 -7.55
N ASP A 632 -26.27 4.85 -6.72
CA ASP A 632 -26.37 6.17 -6.08
C ASP A 632 -25.06 6.95 -6.28
N ASP A 633 -25.02 8.28 -6.08
CA ASP A 633 -23.81 9.08 -6.30
C ASP A 633 -22.70 8.72 -5.27
N PRO A 634 -21.41 8.65 -5.66
CA PRO A 634 -20.30 8.34 -4.74
C PRO A 634 -20.16 9.23 -3.49
N LEU A 635 -20.75 10.44 -3.47
CA LEU A 635 -20.84 11.30 -2.29
C LEU A 635 -22.08 11.06 -1.42
N GLU A 636 -23.07 10.27 -1.85
CA GLU A 636 -24.33 10.06 -1.12
C GLU A 636 -24.12 9.52 0.32
N PRO A 637 -23.24 8.52 0.58
CA PRO A 637 -22.99 8.06 1.95
C PRO A 637 -22.34 9.13 2.83
N PHE A 638 -21.51 9.99 2.25
CA PHE A 638 -20.89 11.13 2.95
C PHE A 638 -21.93 12.22 3.24
N CYS A 639 -22.77 12.55 2.28
CA CYS A 639 -23.75 13.62 2.36
C CYS A 639 -25.00 13.27 3.19
N ALA A 640 -25.36 11.99 3.29
CA ALA A 640 -26.35 11.51 4.25
C ALA A 640 -25.96 11.79 5.71
N HIS A 641 -24.65 11.76 6.01
CA HIS A 641 -24.10 12.05 7.34
C HIS A 641 -23.64 13.52 7.50
N ASN A 642 -23.36 14.24 6.40
CA ASN A 642 -22.84 15.60 6.39
C ASN A 642 -23.68 16.56 5.51
N PRO A 643 -25.01 16.67 5.72
CA PRO A 643 -25.93 17.36 4.80
C PRO A 643 -25.72 18.89 4.68
N THR A 644 -24.84 19.48 5.49
CA THR A 644 -24.49 20.92 5.46
C THR A 644 -23.14 21.22 4.81
N ALA A 645 -22.43 20.24 4.25
CA ALA A 645 -21.20 20.48 3.50
C ALA A 645 -21.49 21.11 2.12
N ASP A 646 -20.65 22.04 1.64
CA ASP A 646 -20.89 22.80 0.38
C ASP A 646 -20.94 21.90 -0.87
N ASP A 647 -20.28 20.73 -0.81
CA ASP A 647 -20.25 19.71 -1.85
C ASP A 647 -21.51 18.83 -1.87
N CYS A 648 -22.31 18.86 -0.80
CA CYS A 648 -23.52 18.04 -0.60
C CYS A 648 -24.81 18.68 -1.09
N ALA A 649 -24.74 19.82 -1.80
CA ALA A 649 -25.88 20.29 -2.58
C ALA A 649 -26.15 19.35 -3.75
N VAL A 650 -27.40 18.98 -3.98
CA VAL A 650 -27.81 18.12 -5.11
C VAL A 650 -27.88 18.94 -6.39
N VAL A 651 -27.30 18.38 -7.46
CA VAL A 651 -27.45 18.78 -8.85
C VAL A 651 -28.29 17.71 -9.53
N TYR A 652 -29.39 18.11 -10.18
CA TYR A 652 -30.17 17.21 -11.02
C TYR A 652 -29.47 17.07 -12.38
N VAL A 653 -29.32 15.84 -12.85
CA VAL A 653 -28.94 15.56 -14.24
C VAL A 653 -30.23 15.28 -15.01
N ASP A 654 -30.55 16.17 -15.95
CA ASP A 654 -31.51 15.89 -17.01
C ASP A 654 -30.76 15.08 -18.09
N ASP A 655 -31.28 13.89 -18.44
CA ASP A 655 -30.78 12.99 -19.49
C ASP A 655 -31.28 13.42 -20.89
#